data_AF-A0A7W9W8C9-F1
#
_entry.id   AF-A0A7W9W8C9-F1
#
_cell.length_a   1.000
_cell.length_b   1.000
_cell.length_c   1.000
_cell.angle_alpha   90.00
_cell.angle_beta   90.00
_cell.angle_gamma   90.00
#
_symmetry.space_group_name_H-M   'P 1'
#
loop_
_entity.id
_entity.type
_entity.pdbx_description
1 polymer ?
#
loop_
_entity_poly.entity_id
_entity_poly.type
_entity_poly.pdbx_seq_one_letter_code
_entity_poly.pdbx_strand_id
1 'polypeptide(L)'
;MTKMLPIADTPFWQDWHQAAPLATPEQNDVRALAFDSQGRLWCATAAGVFYRDGAAWRGAVGGEALGPCHCLQRDATGTLWIGSWQGLFRLDSDRVVPGGVSGSLICALALGKEGTLYAAGPKGIWRRRAGGSWQAIQGRWHQAIRAIAPLDTNHLWIATASGLYLQHTSDGTPARRFGTPDQLLSSNVYCLTPLPDGTVAMGSTGGVDLYRGTTRVKSLGVAQGLPNRHARAIAADKDGRLWIATKLGVARYDTKTQKFSLRHSRRWLTSDDARAVALADDGTAWIGTAGGVDAIHRKKLTLAQKADYFLDMVRKRHIRPLGLVGPAVLKRRGDLTESFIEDDDNDGEHTGMYMAVESLRYAVTKNPEARANARAAFNAMVLLQEVTGTPHFIARSVLPAGTAPLHETDRTFTPEELAKMQRDNPREKPIEKRWVLSHDGKWLWKRDASSDEIDGHLYGYALYYDLAADEGEKKRVAALVDRIVGGIVDHGFVLQDIDGKATQWGNWSPESLNGDPNWNEERYGNSTEILAHLGVAYHLTKKQKYKDAARLLIAKHGYDKNMQRLAYRTPSERTHINDELLGMVFQNLFNHLIFPELRPAALAAIRQWHATCARDHIPFYDFVYNQFSGQRVPLEPAIETLRDWPLDMIEWTVDNRSREDIQLERTPGTDDGMLKTLVPRSEMGLTMWDQEPYKTVIGRNGEREDKPTDWLLAYWMGRYWDQLR
;
A
#
# COMPACT_ATOMS: atom_id res chain seq x y z
N MET A 1 35.30 4.69 12.51
CA MET A 1 33.97 4.10 12.27
C MET A 1 34.04 3.27 10.99
N THR A 2 33.74 1.97 11.04
CA THR A 2 33.70 1.09 9.87
C THR A 2 32.64 1.62 8.89
N LYS A 3 33.02 1.89 7.63
CA LYS A 3 32.06 2.39 6.62
C LYS A 3 30.95 1.33 6.46
N MET A 4 29.68 1.73 6.61
CA MET A 4 28.59 0.81 6.30
C MET A 4 28.70 0.48 4.82
N LEU A 5 28.65 -0.81 4.46
CA LEU A 5 28.53 -1.16 3.07
C LEU A 5 27.09 -0.82 2.66
N PRO A 6 26.88 0.00 1.62
CA PRO A 6 25.53 0.32 1.16
C PRO A 6 24.80 -0.96 0.77
N ILE A 7 23.47 -0.98 0.96
CA ILE A 7 22.66 -2.07 0.44
C ILE A 7 22.62 -1.95 -1.07
N ALA A 8 22.93 -3.05 -1.78
CA ALA A 8 22.93 -3.06 -3.24
C ALA A 8 21.50 -3.07 -3.78
N ASP A 9 21.24 -2.20 -4.77
CA ASP A 9 20.00 -2.22 -5.54
C ASP A 9 19.92 -3.48 -6.43
N THR A 10 19.36 -4.54 -5.86
CA THR A 10 19.24 -5.86 -6.46
C THR A 10 17.81 -6.10 -6.95
N PRO A 11 17.62 -6.74 -8.12
CA PRO A 11 16.28 -7.02 -8.63
C PRO A 11 15.44 -7.85 -7.67
N PHE A 12 14.21 -7.40 -7.41
CA PHE A 12 13.21 -8.08 -6.61
C PHE A 12 11.92 -8.29 -7.42
N TRP A 13 11.06 -9.21 -6.97
CA TRP A 13 9.77 -9.45 -7.62
C TRP A 13 8.73 -8.46 -7.13
N GLN A 14 8.13 -7.73 -8.06
CA GLN A 14 7.03 -6.80 -7.83
C GLN A 14 5.76 -7.37 -8.46
N ASP A 15 4.73 -7.58 -7.63
CA ASP A 15 3.40 -7.95 -8.11
C ASP A 15 2.65 -6.69 -8.61
N TRP A 16 1.78 -6.87 -9.60
CA TRP A 16 0.80 -5.86 -10.04
C TRP A 16 -0.50 -6.52 -10.52
N HIS A 17 -1.61 -5.80 -10.44
CA HIS A 17 -2.96 -6.30 -10.67
C HIS A 17 -3.52 -5.83 -12.00
N GLN A 18 -4.24 -6.72 -12.69
CA GLN A 18 -5.10 -6.40 -13.81
C GLN A 18 -6.47 -7.08 -13.62
N ALA A 19 -7.52 -6.27 -13.50
CA ALA A 19 -8.89 -6.78 -13.52
C ALA A 19 -9.30 -7.26 -14.92
N ALA A 20 -10.01 -8.38 -14.98
CA ALA A 20 -10.55 -8.96 -16.21
C ALA A 20 -12.01 -9.45 -16.00
N PRO A 21 -12.94 -8.56 -15.60
CA PRO A 21 -14.32 -8.94 -15.37
C PRO A 21 -15.01 -9.40 -16.67
N LEU A 22 -16.03 -10.24 -16.51
CA LEU A 22 -16.99 -10.62 -17.54
C LEU A 22 -18.16 -9.62 -17.57
N ALA A 23 -19.04 -9.77 -18.57
CA ALA A 23 -20.03 -8.74 -18.92
C ALA A 23 -21.20 -8.62 -17.93
N THR A 24 -21.59 -9.71 -17.26
CA THR A 24 -22.74 -9.73 -16.34
C THR A 24 -22.37 -10.27 -14.96
N PRO A 25 -23.16 -9.98 -13.90
CA PRO A 25 -22.96 -10.55 -12.57
C PRO A 25 -22.91 -12.09 -12.56
N GLU A 26 -23.74 -12.76 -13.35
CA GLU A 26 -23.80 -14.24 -13.43
C GLU A 26 -22.56 -14.80 -14.14
N GLN A 27 -22.03 -14.08 -15.13
CA GLN A 27 -20.76 -14.42 -15.74
C GLN A 27 -19.59 -14.16 -14.78
N ASN A 28 -19.70 -13.16 -13.90
CA ASN A 28 -18.69 -12.81 -12.89
C ASN A 28 -18.69 -13.74 -11.67
N ASP A 29 -19.71 -14.57 -11.45
CA ASP A 29 -19.64 -15.70 -10.50
C ASP A 29 -18.74 -16.79 -11.08
N VAL A 30 -17.43 -16.62 -10.96
CA VAL A 30 -16.41 -17.55 -11.46
C VAL A 30 -16.16 -18.65 -10.43
N ARG A 31 -16.20 -19.90 -10.89
CA ARG A 31 -16.17 -21.10 -10.03
C ARG A 31 -14.96 -22.00 -10.27
N ALA A 32 -14.45 -22.02 -11.50
CA ALA A 32 -13.22 -22.72 -11.86
C ALA A 32 -12.51 -22.01 -13.00
N LEU A 33 -11.20 -22.16 -13.04
CA LEU A 33 -10.31 -21.67 -14.09
C LEU A 33 -9.45 -22.83 -14.60
N ALA A 34 -9.16 -22.86 -15.89
CA ALA A 34 -8.22 -23.81 -16.48
C ALA A 34 -7.62 -23.25 -17.77
N PHE A 35 -6.43 -23.72 -18.13
CA PHE A 35 -5.84 -23.47 -19.45
C PHE A 35 -6.12 -24.64 -20.40
N ASP A 36 -6.45 -24.35 -21.65
CA ASP A 36 -6.55 -25.38 -22.69
C ASP A 36 -5.16 -25.81 -23.21
N SER A 37 -5.11 -26.65 -24.23
CA SER A 37 -3.85 -27.11 -24.85
C SER A 37 -3.11 -26.02 -25.63
N GLN A 38 -3.78 -24.92 -25.97
CA GLN A 38 -3.22 -23.77 -26.67
C GLN A 38 -2.79 -22.65 -25.71
N GLY A 39 -2.97 -22.83 -24.40
CA GLY A 39 -2.66 -21.82 -23.39
C GLY A 39 -3.72 -20.73 -23.26
N ARG A 40 -4.92 -20.90 -23.85
CA ARG A 40 -6.03 -19.97 -23.62
C ARG A 40 -6.62 -20.22 -22.24
N LEU A 41 -6.96 -19.14 -21.53
CA LEU A 41 -7.63 -19.21 -20.24
C LEU A 41 -9.14 -19.42 -20.43
N TRP A 42 -9.68 -20.39 -19.71
CA TRP A 42 -11.10 -20.72 -19.65
C TRP A 42 -11.64 -20.53 -18.24
N CYS A 43 -12.88 -20.09 -18.13
CA CYS A 43 -13.59 -19.99 -16.85
C CYS A 43 -14.97 -20.66 -16.91
N ALA A 44 -15.29 -21.39 -15.85
CA ALA A 44 -16.63 -21.90 -15.58
C ALA A 44 -17.33 -20.94 -14.62
N THR A 45 -18.57 -20.55 -14.95
CA THR A 45 -19.31 -19.51 -14.24
C THR A 45 -20.74 -19.94 -13.94
N ALA A 46 -21.52 -19.10 -13.25
CA ALA A 46 -22.95 -19.35 -13.09
C ALA A 46 -23.74 -19.27 -14.41
N ALA A 47 -23.19 -18.61 -15.43
CA ALA A 47 -23.84 -18.41 -16.73
C ALA A 47 -23.37 -19.37 -17.84
N GLY A 48 -22.39 -20.26 -17.58
CA GLY A 48 -21.85 -21.15 -18.60
C GLY A 48 -20.33 -21.25 -18.55
N VAL A 49 -19.74 -21.45 -19.72
CA VAL A 49 -18.28 -21.52 -19.91
C VAL A 49 -17.82 -20.49 -20.93
N PHE A 50 -16.77 -19.75 -20.56
CA PHE A 50 -16.21 -18.66 -21.35
C PHE A 50 -14.70 -18.83 -21.46
N TYR A 51 -14.11 -18.25 -22.51
CA TYR A 51 -12.66 -18.21 -22.70
C TYR A 51 -12.19 -16.81 -23.02
N ARG A 52 -10.92 -16.56 -22.70
CA ARG A 52 -10.26 -15.29 -22.94
C ARG A 52 -9.63 -15.27 -24.33
N ASP A 53 -10.05 -14.30 -25.14
CA ASP A 53 -9.48 -14.01 -26.46
C ASP A 53 -8.92 -12.58 -26.44
N GLY A 54 -7.59 -12.48 -26.33
CA GLY A 54 -6.92 -11.21 -26.02
C GLY A 54 -7.40 -10.63 -24.69
N ALA A 55 -7.98 -9.43 -24.74
CA ALA A 55 -8.54 -8.76 -23.56
C ALA A 55 -10.01 -9.11 -23.29
N ALA A 56 -10.71 -9.71 -24.27
CA ALA A 56 -12.15 -9.94 -24.21
C ALA A 56 -12.48 -11.36 -23.73
N TRP A 57 -13.67 -11.51 -23.15
CA TRP A 57 -14.28 -12.81 -22.85
C TRP A 57 -15.25 -13.20 -23.96
N ARG A 58 -15.19 -14.45 -24.42
CA ARG A 58 -16.11 -15.03 -25.40
C ARG A 58 -16.79 -16.26 -24.82
N GLY A 59 -18.07 -16.41 -25.09
CA GLY A 59 -18.81 -17.64 -24.81
C GLY A 59 -18.35 -18.76 -25.75
N ALA A 60 -18.19 -19.97 -25.21
CA ALA A 60 -18.00 -21.15 -26.06
C ALA A 60 -19.26 -21.41 -26.90
N VAL A 61 -19.13 -22.00 -28.08
CA VAL A 61 -20.30 -22.31 -28.91
C VAL A 61 -21.14 -23.37 -28.19
N GLY A 62 -22.34 -22.98 -27.75
CA GLY A 62 -23.22 -23.81 -26.91
C GLY A 62 -22.88 -23.79 -25.41
N GLY A 63 -21.88 -23.01 -24.98
CA GLY A 63 -21.42 -22.95 -23.60
C GLY A 63 -22.39 -22.27 -22.64
N GLU A 64 -23.06 -21.22 -23.06
CA GLU A 64 -24.07 -20.53 -22.24
C GLU A 64 -25.32 -21.38 -22.02
N ALA A 65 -25.68 -22.20 -23.00
CA ALA A 65 -26.81 -23.13 -22.90
C ALA A 65 -26.59 -24.23 -21.84
N LEU A 66 -25.35 -24.41 -21.37
CA LEU A 66 -25.07 -25.29 -20.23
C LEU A 66 -25.61 -24.73 -18.92
N GLY A 67 -25.80 -23.41 -18.79
CA GLY A 67 -26.05 -22.74 -17.51
C GLY A 67 -24.90 -22.96 -16.51
N PRO A 68 -25.19 -23.03 -15.19
CA PRO A 68 -24.16 -23.18 -14.16
C PRO A 68 -23.11 -24.27 -14.40
N CYS A 69 -21.86 -23.85 -14.58
CA CYS A 69 -20.68 -24.72 -14.69
C CYS A 69 -19.86 -24.65 -13.40
N HIS A 70 -19.15 -25.73 -13.06
CA HIS A 70 -18.55 -25.91 -11.74
C HIS A 70 -17.07 -26.29 -11.75
N CYS A 71 -16.61 -27.02 -12.76
CA CYS A 71 -15.23 -27.47 -12.85
C CYS A 71 -14.76 -27.61 -14.30
N LEU A 72 -13.46 -27.43 -14.49
CA LEU A 72 -12.77 -27.57 -15.77
C LEU A 72 -11.54 -28.46 -15.57
N GLN A 73 -11.30 -29.40 -16.48
CA GLN A 73 -10.12 -30.27 -16.41
C GLN A 73 -9.65 -30.63 -17.81
N ARG A 74 -8.35 -30.42 -18.08
CA ARG A 74 -7.73 -30.91 -19.30
C ARG A 74 -7.36 -32.38 -19.13
N ASP A 75 -7.67 -33.22 -20.11
CA ASP A 75 -7.23 -34.62 -20.13
C ASP A 75 -5.83 -34.77 -20.73
N ALA A 76 -5.32 -36.01 -20.76
CA ALA A 76 -3.99 -36.32 -21.29
C ALA A 76 -3.85 -36.08 -22.80
N THR A 77 -4.96 -35.94 -23.54
CA THR A 77 -4.96 -35.64 -24.98
C THR A 77 -5.03 -34.14 -25.27
N GLY A 78 -5.19 -33.31 -24.23
CA GLY A 78 -5.37 -31.87 -24.37
C GLY A 78 -6.83 -31.43 -24.49
N THR A 79 -7.80 -32.35 -24.45
CA THR A 79 -9.22 -32.01 -24.49
C THR A 79 -9.64 -31.38 -23.17
N LEU A 80 -10.33 -30.25 -23.22
CA LEU A 80 -10.91 -29.61 -22.03
C LEU A 80 -12.29 -30.21 -21.72
N TRP A 81 -12.46 -30.71 -20.50
CA TRP A 81 -13.70 -31.25 -19.97
C TRP A 81 -14.37 -30.26 -19.02
N ILE A 82 -15.70 -30.21 -19.07
CA ILE A 82 -16.52 -29.22 -18.39
C ILE A 82 -17.58 -29.95 -17.56
N GLY A 83 -17.55 -29.76 -16.24
CA GLY A 83 -18.61 -30.20 -15.35
C GLY A 83 -19.67 -29.11 -15.18
N SER A 84 -20.93 -29.44 -15.47
CA SER A 84 -22.07 -28.54 -15.36
C SER A 84 -23.18 -29.13 -14.50
N TRP A 85 -24.21 -28.34 -14.18
CA TRP A 85 -25.41 -28.82 -13.49
C TRP A 85 -26.19 -29.88 -14.30
N GLN A 86 -26.05 -29.92 -15.63
CA GLN A 86 -26.75 -30.86 -16.51
C GLN A 86 -26.00 -32.18 -16.71
N GLY A 87 -24.68 -32.18 -16.47
CA GLY A 87 -23.82 -33.32 -16.80
C GLY A 87 -22.40 -32.92 -17.14
N LEU A 88 -21.71 -33.88 -17.75
CA LEU A 88 -20.36 -33.76 -18.26
C LEU A 88 -20.38 -33.38 -19.74
N PHE A 89 -19.57 -32.39 -20.09
CA PHE A 89 -19.35 -31.92 -21.45
C PHE A 89 -17.85 -31.86 -21.74
N ARG A 90 -17.50 -31.72 -23.01
CA ARG A 90 -16.13 -31.50 -23.45
C ARG A 90 -16.10 -30.53 -24.62
N LEU A 91 -14.95 -29.91 -24.83
CA LEU A 91 -14.70 -29.14 -26.04
C LEU A 91 -14.33 -30.06 -27.20
N ASP A 92 -14.94 -29.78 -28.34
CA ASP A 92 -14.49 -30.21 -29.65
C ASP A 92 -14.23 -28.94 -30.48
N SER A 93 -12.94 -28.61 -30.65
CA SER A 93 -12.50 -27.27 -31.05
C SER A 93 -13.08 -26.19 -30.09
N ASP A 94 -13.94 -25.29 -30.56
CA ASP A 94 -14.61 -24.27 -29.72
C ASP A 94 -16.09 -24.61 -29.43
N ARG A 95 -16.56 -25.80 -29.81
CA ARG A 95 -17.93 -26.26 -29.59
C ARG A 95 -18.01 -27.14 -28.36
N VAL A 96 -19.00 -26.86 -27.53
CA VAL A 96 -19.36 -27.72 -26.40
C VAL A 96 -20.18 -28.90 -26.91
N VAL A 97 -19.72 -30.11 -26.61
CA VAL A 97 -20.42 -31.36 -26.95
C VAL A 97 -20.60 -32.26 -25.72
N PRO A 98 -21.61 -33.15 -25.70
CA PRO A 98 -21.81 -34.08 -24.59
C PRO A 98 -20.57 -34.94 -24.30
N GLY A 99 -20.24 -35.05 -23.01
CA GLY A 99 -19.08 -35.80 -22.51
C GLY A 99 -19.38 -37.23 -22.09
N GLY A 100 -20.65 -37.66 -22.14
CA GLY A 100 -21.07 -39.06 -21.89
C GLY A 100 -21.58 -39.36 -20.48
N VAL A 101 -21.69 -38.36 -19.59
CA VAL A 101 -22.40 -38.49 -18.30
C VAL A 101 -23.45 -37.38 -18.24
N SER A 102 -24.72 -37.72 -18.04
CA SER A 102 -25.85 -36.78 -18.10
C SER A 102 -26.83 -36.96 -16.94
N GLY A 103 -27.69 -35.97 -16.70
CA GLY A 103 -28.76 -36.05 -15.70
C GLY A 103 -28.26 -35.95 -14.26
N SER A 104 -27.04 -35.47 -14.04
CA SER A 104 -26.44 -35.20 -12.74
C SER A 104 -25.47 -34.04 -12.83
N LEU A 105 -25.49 -33.17 -11.83
CA LEU A 105 -24.45 -32.18 -11.61
C LEU A 105 -23.08 -32.87 -11.54
N ILE A 106 -22.13 -32.43 -12.36
CA ILE A 106 -20.71 -32.78 -12.23
C ILE A 106 -19.98 -31.61 -11.58
N CYS A 107 -19.57 -31.80 -10.33
CA CYS A 107 -18.94 -30.76 -9.50
C CYS A 107 -17.42 -30.90 -9.41
N ALA A 108 -16.85 -32.07 -9.76
CA ALA A 108 -15.42 -32.28 -9.72
C ALA A 108 -14.94 -33.19 -10.86
N LEU A 109 -13.77 -32.85 -11.39
CA LEU A 109 -13.04 -33.62 -12.39
C LEU A 109 -11.60 -33.78 -11.90
N ALA A 110 -10.96 -34.91 -12.22
CA ALA A 110 -9.55 -35.12 -11.93
C ALA A 110 -8.90 -36.04 -12.97
N LEU A 111 -7.69 -35.68 -13.39
CA LEU A 111 -6.85 -36.51 -14.23
C LEU A 111 -5.95 -37.39 -13.35
N GLY A 112 -6.02 -38.70 -13.54
CA GLY A 112 -5.17 -39.69 -12.89
C GLY A 112 -4.06 -40.21 -13.79
N LYS A 113 -3.33 -41.18 -13.24
CA LYS A 113 -2.28 -41.91 -13.97
C LYS A 113 -2.86 -42.63 -15.19
N GLU A 114 -2.00 -42.89 -16.17
CA GLU A 114 -2.35 -43.59 -17.41
C GLU A 114 -3.48 -42.92 -18.21
N GLY A 115 -3.69 -41.61 -18.02
CA GLY A 115 -4.73 -40.85 -18.71
C GLY A 115 -6.16 -41.17 -18.27
N THR A 116 -6.34 -41.80 -17.10
CA THR A 116 -7.67 -42.06 -16.54
C THR A 116 -8.30 -40.75 -16.08
N LEU A 117 -9.46 -40.40 -16.61
CA LEU A 117 -10.24 -39.24 -16.19
C LEU A 117 -11.35 -39.68 -15.22
N TYR A 118 -11.51 -38.93 -14.14
CA TYR A 118 -12.58 -39.12 -13.17
C TYR A 118 -13.56 -37.94 -13.24
N ALA A 119 -14.85 -38.25 -13.09
CA ALA A 119 -15.92 -37.26 -12.96
C ALA A 119 -16.76 -37.61 -11.73
N ALA A 120 -17.10 -36.61 -10.93
CA ALA A 120 -17.86 -36.81 -9.69
C ALA A 120 -19.01 -35.80 -9.55
N GLY A 121 -20.09 -36.31 -8.99
CA GLY A 121 -21.31 -35.57 -8.70
C GLY A 121 -22.13 -36.23 -7.59
N PRO A 122 -23.24 -35.61 -7.16
CA PRO A 122 -24.06 -36.15 -6.08
C PRO A 122 -24.64 -37.54 -6.36
N LYS A 123 -24.81 -37.92 -7.64
CA LYS A 123 -25.32 -39.23 -8.05
C LYS A 123 -24.24 -40.31 -8.21
N GLY A 124 -22.96 -39.97 -8.08
CA GLY A 124 -21.88 -40.96 -8.18
C GLY A 124 -20.55 -40.40 -8.66
N ILE A 125 -19.62 -41.33 -8.84
CA ILE A 125 -18.30 -41.08 -9.42
C ILE A 125 -18.13 -42.03 -10.60
N TRP A 126 -17.65 -41.50 -11.72
CA TRP A 126 -17.37 -42.25 -12.93
C TRP A 126 -15.89 -42.15 -13.26
N ARG A 127 -15.34 -43.19 -13.87
CA ARG A 127 -14.00 -43.19 -14.45
C ARG A 127 -14.06 -43.52 -15.93
N ARG A 128 -13.12 -42.97 -16.69
CA ARG A 128 -12.90 -43.25 -18.10
C ARG A 128 -11.41 -43.39 -18.36
N ARG A 129 -10.98 -44.56 -18.85
CA ARG A 129 -9.62 -44.73 -19.40
C ARG A 129 -9.53 -44.01 -20.75
N ALA A 130 -8.32 -43.60 -21.16
CA ALA A 130 -8.11 -42.92 -22.44
C ALA A 130 -8.79 -43.68 -23.60
N GLY A 131 -9.64 -42.99 -24.36
CA GLY A 131 -10.42 -43.58 -25.47
C GLY A 131 -11.61 -44.46 -25.08
N GLY A 132 -11.79 -44.82 -23.80
CA GLY A 132 -12.83 -45.75 -23.34
C GLY A 132 -14.20 -45.12 -23.07
N SER A 133 -15.12 -45.93 -22.52
CA SER A 133 -16.43 -45.49 -22.01
C SER A 133 -16.37 -45.12 -20.52
N TRP A 134 -17.35 -44.31 -20.07
CA TRP A 134 -17.52 -44.00 -18.66
C TRP A 134 -18.07 -45.20 -17.89
N GLN A 135 -17.45 -45.51 -16.75
CA GLN A 135 -17.87 -46.58 -15.85
C GLN A 135 -18.09 -46.01 -14.45
N ALA A 136 -19.23 -46.32 -13.85
CA ALA A 136 -19.51 -45.95 -12.46
C ALA A 136 -18.58 -46.71 -11.51
N ILE A 137 -18.01 -46.00 -10.54
CA ILE A 137 -17.24 -46.59 -9.44
C ILE A 137 -18.23 -46.99 -8.35
N GLN A 138 -18.12 -48.23 -7.89
CA GLN A 138 -18.90 -48.73 -6.76
C GLN A 138 -18.24 -48.28 -5.45
N GLY A 139 -19.04 -47.90 -4.46
CA GLY A 139 -18.57 -47.60 -3.11
C GLY A 139 -19.58 -46.79 -2.30
N ARG A 140 -19.17 -46.38 -1.10
CA ARG A 140 -20.02 -45.63 -0.16
C ARG A 140 -19.25 -44.43 0.40
N TRP A 141 -19.78 -43.24 0.16
CA TRP A 141 -19.22 -41.95 0.61
C TRP A 141 -20.36 -40.94 0.77
N HIS A 142 -20.04 -39.78 1.34
CA HIS A 142 -21.02 -38.69 1.48
C HIS A 142 -21.33 -38.03 0.11
N GLN A 143 -22.61 -37.83 -0.21
CA GLN A 143 -23.04 -37.37 -1.54
C GLN A 143 -22.73 -35.88 -1.83
N ALA A 144 -22.48 -35.07 -0.80
CA ALA A 144 -22.02 -33.69 -0.99
C ALA A 144 -20.52 -33.63 -1.35
N ILE A 145 -20.17 -34.18 -2.52
CA ILE A 145 -18.83 -34.18 -3.08
C ILE A 145 -18.45 -32.75 -3.51
N ARG A 146 -17.22 -32.35 -3.19
CA ARG A 146 -16.67 -31.02 -3.54
C ARG A 146 -15.45 -31.12 -4.46
N ALA A 147 -14.57 -32.09 -4.21
CA ALA A 147 -13.40 -32.33 -5.04
C ALA A 147 -13.01 -33.82 -5.01
N ILE A 148 -12.26 -34.25 -6.01
CA ILE A 148 -11.65 -35.58 -6.06
C ILE A 148 -10.19 -35.45 -6.49
N ALA A 149 -9.33 -36.34 -6.02
CA ALA A 149 -7.95 -36.42 -6.47
C ALA A 149 -7.44 -37.87 -6.43
N PRO A 150 -6.77 -38.37 -7.48
CA PRO A 150 -6.17 -39.70 -7.47
C PRO A 150 -4.99 -39.71 -6.49
N LEU A 151 -4.96 -40.69 -5.59
CA LEU A 151 -3.78 -40.97 -4.76
C LEU A 151 -2.80 -41.85 -5.55
N ASP A 152 -3.33 -42.86 -6.21
CA ASP A 152 -2.60 -43.78 -7.08
C ASP A 152 -3.55 -44.35 -8.16
N THR A 153 -3.16 -45.44 -8.83
CA THR A 153 -3.97 -46.09 -9.89
C THR A 153 -5.25 -46.74 -9.34
N ASN A 154 -5.26 -47.10 -8.06
CA ASN A 154 -6.30 -47.89 -7.43
C ASN A 154 -7.09 -47.09 -6.40
N HIS A 155 -6.58 -45.98 -5.89
CA HIS A 155 -7.21 -45.19 -4.83
C HIS A 155 -7.54 -43.76 -5.25
N LEU A 156 -8.73 -43.32 -4.86
CA LEU A 156 -9.25 -41.98 -5.11
C LEU A 156 -9.57 -41.29 -3.78
N TRP A 157 -9.01 -40.11 -3.56
CA TRP A 157 -9.46 -39.18 -2.54
C TRP A 157 -10.76 -38.50 -2.97
N ILE A 158 -11.72 -38.42 -2.07
CA ILE A 158 -13.03 -37.79 -2.27
C ILE A 158 -13.25 -36.81 -1.12
N ALA A 159 -13.12 -35.52 -1.42
CA ALA A 159 -13.41 -34.43 -0.50
C ALA A 159 -14.91 -34.13 -0.50
N THR A 160 -15.48 -33.99 0.69
CA THR A 160 -16.93 -33.76 0.86
C THR A 160 -17.19 -32.67 1.90
N ALA A 161 -18.45 -32.27 2.03
CA ALA A 161 -18.87 -31.39 3.12
C ALA A 161 -18.79 -32.05 4.52
N SER A 162 -18.58 -33.37 4.61
CA SER A 162 -18.57 -34.12 5.88
C SER A 162 -17.49 -35.23 5.90
N GLY A 163 -16.27 -34.81 5.62
CA GLY A 163 -15.04 -35.60 5.73
C GLY A 163 -14.36 -35.80 4.39
N LEU A 164 -13.18 -36.41 4.48
CA LEU A 164 -12.40 -36.89 3.36
C LEU A 164 -12.52 -38.41 3.30
N TYR A 165 -12.73 -38.98 2.12
CA TYR A 165 -12.89 -40.41 1.93
C TYR A 165 -11.81 -40.94 0.99
N LEU A 166 -11.22 -42.08 1.32
CA LEU A 166 -10.31 -42.82 0.44
C LEU A 166 -11.04 -44.05 -0.11
N GLN A 167 -11.35 -44.05 -1.40
CA GLN A 167 -12.09 -45.11 -2.08
C GLN A 167 -11.15 -45.94 -2.95
N HIS A 168 -11.23 -47.26 -2.85
CA HIS A 168 -10.60 -48.15 -3.82
C HIS A 168 -11.49 -48.27 -5.07
N THR A 169 -10.90 -48.12 -6.25
CA THR A 169 -11.64 -47.84 -7.48
C THR A 169 -12.14 -49.07 -8.24
N SER A 170 -11.77 -50.30 -7.82
CA SER A 170 -12.03 -51.52 -8.60
C SER A 170 -12.94 -52.56 -7.96
N ASP A 171 -13.17 -52.55 -6.64
CA ASP A 171 -13.81 -53.68 -5.93
C ASP A 171 -14.97 -53.29 -5.01
N GLY A 172 -15.37 -52.01 -4.97
CA GLY A 172 -16.53 -51.57 -4.20
C GLY A 172 -16.34 -51.62 -2.67
N THR A 173 -15.11 -51.80 -2.19
CA THR A 173 -14.78 -51.73 -0.76
C THR A 173 -15.28 -50.40 -0.15
N PRO A 174 -15.84 -50.40 1.08
CA PRO A 174 -16.26 -49.15 1.72
C PRO A 174 -15.11 -48.16 1.84
N ALA A 175 -15.36 -46.89 1.49
CA ALA A 175 -14.33 -45.88 1.59
C ALA A 175 -13.90 -45.65 3.04
N ARG A 176 -12.59 -45.51 3.27
CA ARG A 176 -12.06 -45.11 4.58
C ARG A 176 -12.32 -43.62 4.79
N ARG A 177 -13.05 -43.27 5.83
CA ARG A 177 -13.33 -41.87 6.20
C ARG A 177 -12.25 -41.28 7.10
N PHE A 178 -11.90 -40.03 6.84
CA PHE A 178 -11.08 -39.14 7.66
C PHE A 178 -11.94 -37.94 8.07
N GLY A 179 -11.90 -37.55 9.34
CA GLY A 179 -12.77 -36.46 9.82
C GLY A 179 -12.66 -36.07 11.29
N THR A 180 -11.76 -36.69 12.04
CA THR A 180 -11.48 -36.28 13.43
C THR A 180 -10.45 -35.15 13.47
N PRO A 181 -10.37 -34.35 14.56
CA PRO A 181 -9.42 -33.24 14.66
C PRO A 181 -7.93 -33.64 14.54
N ASP A 182 -7.58 -34.86 14.95
CA ASP A 182 -6.24 -35.43 14.77
C ASP A 182 -5.94 -35.80 13.32
N GLN A 183 -6.96 -35.91 12.47
CA GLN A 183 -6.83 -36.20 11.04
C GLN A 183 -6.90 -34.93 10.20
N LEU A 184 -7.94 -34.12 10.35
CA LEU A 184 -8.18 -32.94 9.52
C LEU A 184 -8.36 -31.68 10.37
N LEU A 185 -7.88 -30.54 9.87
CA LEU A 185 -8.22 -29.23 10.41
C LEU A 185 -9.73 -28.98 10.37
N SER A 186 -10.40 -29.48 9.34
CA SER A 186 -11.86 -29.44 9.24
C SER A 186 -12.40 -30.53 8.32
N SER A 187 -13.58 -31.07 8.66
CA SER A 187 -14.25 -32.10 7.86
C SER A 187 -14.93 -31.55 6.60
N ASN A 188 -15.18 -30.25 6.49
CA ASN A 188 -15.70 -29.65 5.26
C ASN A 188 -14.55 -29.27 4.33
N VAL A 189 -14.18 -30.20 3.43
CA VAL A 189 -13.02 -30.10 2.54
C VAL A 189 -13.46 -29.63 1.16
N TYR A 190 -12.97 -28.47 0.70
CA TYR A 190 -13.36 -27.84 -0.57
C TYR A 190 -12.57 -28.32 -1.77
N CYS A 191 -11.25 -28.48 -1.63
CA CYS A 191 -10.37 -28.77 -2.75
C CYS A 191 -9.29 -29.79 -2.39
N LEU A 192 -8.81 -30.49 -3.41
CA LEU A 192 -7.71 -31.44 -3.35
C LEU A 192 -6.77 -31.11 -4.51
N THR A 193 -5.53 -30.75 -4.20
CA THR A 193 -4.53 -30.34 -5.20
C THR A 193 -3.30 -31.22 -5.08
N PRO A 194 -3.09 -32.16 -6.01
CA PRO A 194 -1.84 -32.91 -6.08
C PRO A 194 -0.65 -31.98 -6.33
N LEU A 195 0.44 -32.19 -5.60
CA LEU A 195 1.68 -31.43 -5.71
C LEU A 195 2.78 -32.28 -6.36
N PRO A 196 3.80 -31.66 -6.99
CA PRO A 196 4.86 -32.39 -7.69
C PRO A 196 5.65 -33.38 -6.83
N ASP A 197 5.74 -33.17 -5.51
CA ASP A 197 6.45 -34.05 -4.57
C ASP A 197 5.61 -35.27 -4.11
N GLY A 198 4.43 -35.46 -4.70
CA GLY A 198 3.49 -36.53 -4.36
C GLY A 198 2.64 -36.24 -3.12
N THR A 199 2.72 -35.05 -2.53
CA THR A 199 1.75 -34.62 -1.52
C THR A 199 0.45 -34.15 -2.15
N VAL A 200 -0.63 -34.18 -1.38
CA VAL A 200 -1.93 -33.59 -1.75
C VAL A 200 -2.23 -32.48 -0.77
N ALA A 201 -2.37 -31.25 -1.26
CA ALA A 201 -2.85 -30.13 -0.49
C ALA A 201 -4.39 -30.14 -0.42
N MET A 202 -4.92 -30.08 0.79
CA MET A 202 -6.35 -30.22 1.07
C MET A 202 -6.86 -28.93 1.71
N GLY A 203 -7.60 -28.12 0.93
CA GLY A 203 -8.22 -26.91 1.44
C GLY A 203 -9.56 -27.20 2.09
N SER A 204 -9.78 -26.67 3.29
CA SER A 204 -11.00 -26.89 4.09
C SER A 204 -11.48 -25.60 4.73
N THR A 205 -12.56 -25.66 5.52
CA THR A 205 -12.98 -24.53 6.39
C THR A 205 -12.05 -24.28 7.58
N GLY A 206 -10.99 -25.06 7.77
CA GLY A 206 -10.02 -24.89 8.86
C GLY A 206 -8.60 -24.51 8.41
N GLY A 207 -8.38 -24.35 7.11
CA GLY A 207 -7.07 -24.10 6.51
C GLY A 207 -6.66 -25.19 5.53
N VAL A 208 -5.36 -25.41 5.38
CA VAL A 208 -4.79 -26.39 4.43
C VAL A 208 -4.06 -27.51 5.18
N ASP A 209 -4.46 -28.76 4.93
CA ASP A 209 -3.68 -29.94 5.33
C ASP A 209 -2.86 -30.47 4.15
N LEU A 210 -1.58 -30.77 4.38
CA LEU A 210 -0.72 -31.44 3.41
C LEU A 210 -0.59 -32.91 3.78
N TYR A 211 -0.95 -33.78 2.85
CA TYR A 211 -0.90 -35.23 3.04
C TYR A 211 0.11 -35.89 2.12
N ARG A 212 0.90 -36.83 2.64
CA ARG A 212 1.71 -37.75 1.84
C ARG A 212 1.15 -39.17 2.05
N GLY A 213 0.62 -39.78 1.00
CA GLY A 213 -0.17 -41.00 1.15
C GLY A 213 -1.39 -40.73 2.04
N THR A 214 -1.52 -41.48 3.13
CA THR A 214 -2.59 -41.31 4.14
C THR A 214 -2.14 -40.57 5.39
N THR A 215 -0.94 -40.01 5.40
CA THR A 215 -0.34 -39.35 6.57
C THR A 215 -0.33 -37.84 6.38
N ARG A 216 -0.90 -37.11 7.35
CA ARG A 216 -0.81 -35.66 7.43
C ARG A 216 0.62 -35.26 7.81
N VAL A 217 1.29 -34.53 6.93
CA VAL A 217 2.69 -34.09 7.13
C VAL A 217 2.80 -32.63 7.57
N LYS A 218 1.80 -31.79 7.27
CA LYS A 218 1.76 -30.39 7.70
C LYS A 218 0.31 -29.88 7.74
N SER A 219 0.06 -28.91 8.62
CA SER A 219 -1.16 -28.13 8.65
C SER A 219 -0.81 -26.65 8.59
N LEU A 220 -1.55 -25.91 7.78
CA LEU A 220 -1.41 -24.47 7.56
C LEU A 220 -2.75 -23.81 7.91
N GLY A 221 -2.89 -23.37 9.15
CA GLY A 221 -4.05 -22.61 9.63
C GLY A 221 -3.68 -21.22 10.11
N VAL A 222 -4.61 -20.57 10.80
CA VAL A 222 -4.43 -19.21 11.37
C VAL A 222 -3.21 -19.15 12.29
N ALA A 223 -2.98 -20.20 13.09
CA ALA A 223 -1.81 -20.29 13.97
C ALA A 223 -0.46 -20.31 13.22
N GLN A 224 -0.47 -20.60 11.92
CA GLN A 224 0.72 -20.54 11.04
C GLN A 224 0.74 -19.25 10.20
N GLY A 225 -0.18 -18.31 10.43
CA GLY A 225 -0.26 -17.03 9.73
C GLY A 225 -1.19 -17.01 8.52
N LEU A 226 -2.06 -18.01 8.31
CA LEU A 226 -3.05 -17.97 7.23
C LEU A 226 -4.09 -16.86 7.52
N PRO A 227 -4.25 -15.84 6.65
CA PRO A 227 -5.12 -14.70 6.96
C PRO A 227 -6.61 -15.00 7.06
N ASN A 228 -7.06 -16.05 6.37
CA ASN A 228 -8.44 -16.54 6.43
C ASN A 228 -8.48 -18.05 6.29
N ARG A 229 -9.13 -18.74 7.23
CA ARG A 229 -9.11 -20.21 7.31
C ARG A 229 -9.93 -20.92 6.23
N HIS A 230 -10.77 -20.21 5.47
CA HIS A 230 -11.65 -20.83 4.49
C HIS A 230 -10.92 -21.06 3.16
N ALA A 231 -10.05 -22.07 3.09
CA ALA A 231 -9.31 -22.42 1.87
C ALA A 231 -10.21 -23.13 0.84
N ARG A 232 -10.58 -22.44 -0.24
CA ARG A 232 -11.55 -22.90 -1.26
C ARG A 232 -10.91 -23.55 -2.46
N ALA A 233 -9.77 -23.04 -2.92
CA ALA A 233 -8.98 -23.59 -4.02
C ALA A 233 -7.50 -23.37 -3.76
N ILE A 234 -6.66 -24.25 -4.29
CA ILE A 234 -5.21 -24.20 -4.13
C ILE A 234 -4.56 -24.42 -5.50
N ALA A 235 -3.51 -23.66 -5.80
CA ALA A 235 -2.60 -23.92 -6.90
C ALA A 235 -1.15 -23.78 -6.41
N ALA A 236 -0.24 -24.58 -6.96
CA ALA A 236 1.19 -24.50 -6.62
C ALA A 236 1.97 -23.92 -7.79
N ASP A 237 2.78 -22.89 -7.53
CA ASP A 237 3.68 -22.32 -8.52
C ASP A 237 4.98 -23.13 -8.64
N LYS A 238 5.73 -22.87 -9.72
CA LYS A 238 7.02 -23.52 -10.00
C LYS A 238 8.13 -23.17 -8.99
N ASP A 239 7.95 -22.12 -8.20
CA ASP A 239 8.90 -21.69 -7.18
C ASP A 239 8.65 -22.39 -5.83
N GLY A 240 7.60 -23.21 -5.74
CA GLY A 240 7.18 -23.91 -4.53
C GLY A 240 6.22 -23.13 -3.65
N ARG A 241 5.56 -22.09 -4.15
CA ARG A 241 4.53 -21.34 -3.40
C ARG A 241 3.15 -21.92 -3.62
N LEU A 242 2.34 -21.91 -2.57
CA LEU A 242 0.92 -22.25 -2.65
C LEU A 242 0.09 -20.98 -2.71
N TRP A 243 -0.71 -20.84 -3.75
CA TRP A 243 -1.75 -19.81 -3.87
C TRP A 243 -3.07 -20.41 -3.41
N ILE A 244 -3.68 -19.80 -2.40
CA ILE A 244 -4.82 -20.33 -1.67
C ILE A 244 -5.95 -19.31 -1.79
N ALA A 245 -6.96 -19.60 -2.58
CA ALA A 245 -8.16 -18.78 -2.66
C ALA A 245 -8.97 -18.94 -1.37
N THR A 246 -9.35 -17.81 -0.77
CA THR A 246 -10.11 -17.75 0.49
C THR A 246 -11.32 -16.83 0.37
N LYS A 247 -12.08 -16.67 1.46
CA LYS A 247 -13.15 -15.65 1.53
C LYS A 247 -12.64 -14.21 1.71
N LEU A 248 -11.33 -14.04 1.94
CA LEU A 248 -10.66 -12.76 2.14
C LEU A 248 -9.48 -12.62 1.17
N GLY A 249 -9.77 -12.80 -0.12
CA GLY A 249 -8.80 -12.76 -1.20
C GLY A 249 -7.96 -14.02 -1.32
N VAL A 250 -6.78 -13.88 -1.92
CA VAL A 250 -5.85 -14.99 -2.17
C VAL A 250 -4.62 -14.88 -1.27
N ALA A 251 -4.40 -15.88 -0.44
CA ALA A 251 -3.21 -16.01 0.38
C ALA A 251 -2.12 -16.76 -0.40
N ARG A 252 -0.88 -16.30 -0.32
CA ARG A 252 0.28 -16.95 -0.94
C ARG A 252 1.25 -17.40 0.14
N TYR A 253 1.43 -18.71 0.27
CA TYR A 253 2.36 -19.34 1.20
C TYR A 253 3.67 -19.69 0.49
N ASP A 254 4.78 -19.10 0.94
CA ASP A 254 6.10 -19.46 0.43
C ASP A 254 6.69 -20.60 1.28
N THR A 255 6.92 -21.77 0.68
CA THR A 255 7.40 -22.96 1.41
C THR A 255 8.84 -22.83 1.90
N LYS A 256 9.65 -21.92 1.32
CA LYS A 256 11.04 -21.70 1.69
C LYS A 256 11.14 -20.79 2.91
N THR A 257 10.40 -19.68 2.91
CA THR A 257 10.40 -18.73 4.03
C THR A 257 9.38 -19.11 5.12
N GLN A 258 8.43 -19.98 4.78
CA GLN A 258 7.29 -20.38 5.61
C GLN A 258 6.40 -19.20 6.02
N LYS A 259 6.34 -18.15 5.20
CA LYS A 259 5.50 -16.96 5.43
C LYS A 259 4.32 -16.90 4.48
N PHE A 260 3.23 -16.32 4.97
CA PHE A 260 2.09 -15.93 4.15
C PHE A 260 2.26 -14.50 3.64
N SER A 261 1.67 -14.25 2.49
CA SER A 261 1.35 -12.90 2.00
C SER A 261 -0.08 -12.87 1.50
N LEU A 262 -0.74 -11.71 1.54
CA LEU A 262 -2.14 -11.54 1.16
C LEU A 262 -2.32 -10.63 -0.04
N ARG A 263 -3.28 -10.98 -0.91
CA ARG A 263 -3.76 -10.15 -2.01
C ARG A 263 -5.28 -10.09 -1.93
N HIS A 264 -5.80 -8.98 -1.42
CA HIS A 264 -7.22 -8.70 -1.19
C HIS A 264 -7.52 -7.22 -1.42
N SER A 265 -8.78 -6.81 -1.32
CA SER A 265 -9.34 -5.53 -1.74
C SER A 265 -9.27 -5.27 -3.24
N ARG A 266 -9.90 -4.17 -3.66
CA ARG A 266 -9.87 -3.66 -5.05
C ARG A 266 -8.47 -3.40 -5.60
N ARG A 267 -7.45 -3.27 -4.75
CA ARG A 267 -6.03 -3.19 -5.15
C ARG A 267 -5.54 -4.44 -5.87
N TRP A 268 -6.10 -5.59 -5.53
CA TRP A 268 -5.62 -6.88 -6.01
C TRP A 268 -6.70 -7.73 -6.67
N LEU A 269 -7.97 -7.53 -6.30
CA LEU A 269 -9.10 -8.36 -6.71
C LEU A 269 -10.38 -7.54 -6.89
N THR A 270 -11.18 -7.88 -7.89
CA THR A 270 -12.53 -7.33 -8.10
C THR A 270 -13.50 -7.74 -6.98
N SER A 271 -13.25 -8.87 -6.31
CA SER A 271 -13.97 -9.35 -5.13
C SER A 271 -13.06 -10.18 -4.23
N ASP A 272 -13.17 -9.99 -2.92
CA ASP A 272 -12.42 -10.78 -1.93
C ASP A 272 -12.94 -12.21 -1.78
N ASP A 273 -14.12 -12.55 -2.30
CA ASP A 273 -14.56 -13.93 -2.31
C ASP A 273 -13.87 -14.71 -3.45
N ALA A 274 -12.60 -15.07 -3.24
CA ALA A 274 -11.80 -15.83 -4.17
C ALA A 274 -12.20 -17.32 -4.15
N ARG A 275 -12.39 -17.90 -5.34
CA ARG A 275 -13.00 -19.22 -5.53
C ARG A 275 -12.13 -20.18 -6.32
N ALA A 276 -11.29 -19.67 -7.22
CA ALA A 276 -10.43 -20.46 -8.10
C ALA A 276 -9.08 -19.79 -8.30
N VAL A 277 -8.04 -20.60 -8.55
CA VAL A 277 -6.71 -20.13 -8.94
C VAL A 277 -6.21 -20.97 -10.10
N ALA A 278 -5.70 -20.32 -11.15
CA ALA A 278 -4.95 -20.96 -12.23
C ALA A 278 -3.64 -20.19 -12.45
N LEU A 279 -2.54 -20.92 -12.65
CA LEU A 279 -1.22 -20.32 -12.85
C LEU A 279 -0.80 -20.48 -14.30
N ALA A 280 -0.37 -19.38 -14.91
CA ALA A 280 0.23 -19.37 -16.23
C ALA A 280 1.75 -19.66 -16.15
N ASP A 281 2.34 -20.09 -17.27
CA ASP A 281 3.77 -20.46 -17.34
C ASP A 281 4.73 -19.29 -17.04
N ASP A 282 4.28 -18.06 -17.35
CA ASP A 282 4.97 -16.81 -17.06
C ASP A 282 4.96 -16.43 -15.56
N GLY A 283 4.18 -17.15 -14.74
CA GLY A 283 4.02 -16.92 -13.31
C GLY A 283 2.86 -15.99 -12.96
N THR A 284 2.04 -15.58 -13.92
CA THR A 284 0.78 -14.87 -13.66
C THR A 284 -0.20 -15.78 -12.92
N ALA A 285 -0.75 -15.30 -11.81
CA ALA A 285 -1.82 -15.98 -11.09
C ALA A 285 -3.18 -15.40 -11.49
N TRP A 286 -3.99 -16.22 -12.13
CA TRP A 286 -5.38 -15.90 -12.47
C TRP A 286 -6.30 -16.36 -11.35
N ILE A 287 -7.06 -15.43 -10.80
CA ILE A 287 -7.94 -15.63 -9.66
C ILE A 287 -9.38 -15.49 -10.14
N GLY A 288 -10.18 -16.53 -9.95
CA GLY A 288 -11.63 -16.48 -10.15
C GLY A 288 -12.29 -16.08 -8.85
N THR A 289 -13.09 -15.02 -8.85
CA THR A 289 -13.77 -14.48 -7.67
C THR A 289 -15.29 -14.48 -7.88
N ALA A 290 -16.05 -14.04 -6.88
CA ALA A 290 -17.48 -13.75 -7.05
C ALA A 290 -17.74 -12.51 -7.93
N GLY A 291 -16.72 -11.69 -8.20
CA GLY A 291 -16.79 -10.42 -8.93
C GLY A 291 -16.14 -10.46 -10.31
N GLY A 292 -15.65 -11.61 -10.77
CA GLY A 292 -15.03 -11.78 -12.07
C GLY A 292 -13.70 -12.53 -12.01
N VAL A 293 -12.83 -12.24 -12.96
CA VAL A 293 -11.47 -12.79 -13.02
C VAL A 293 -10.46 -11.66 -12.81
N ASP A 294 -9.41 -11.95 -12.04
CA ASP A 294 -8.31 -11.04 -11.77
C ASP A 294 -6.99 -11.71 -12.13
N ALA A 295 -6.06 -10.96 -12.72
CA ALA A 295 -4.70 -11.40 -12.97
C ALA A 295 -3.73 -10.68 -12.03
N ILE A 296 -2.96 -11.46 -11.27
CA ILE A 296 -1.84 -10.96 -10.47
C ILE A 296 -0.57 -11.35 -11.22
N HIS A 297 0.00 -10.36 -11.89
CA HIS A 297 1.24 -10.48 -12.63
C HIS A 297 2.43 -10.22 -11.72
N ARG A 298 3.61 -10.61 -12.18
CA ARG A 298 4.88 -10.29 -11.51
C ARG A 298 5.92 -9.83 -12.52
N LYS A 299 6.72 -8.86 -12.13
CA LYS A 299 7.91 -8.43 -12.89
C LYS A 299 9.08 -8.25 -11.95
N LYS A 300 10.30 -8.49 -12.44
CA LYS A 300 11.50 -8.12 -11.70
C LYS A 300 11.76 -6.63 -11.89
N LEU A 301 11.98 -5.91 -10.80
CA LEU A 301 12.40 -4.51 -10.80
C LEU A 301 13.59 -4.33 -9.87
N THR A 302 14.45 -3.38 -10.18
CA THR A 302 15.32 -2.73 -9.19
C THR A 302 14.58 -1.55 -8.57
N LEU A 303 15.06 -1.03 -7.45
CA LEU A 303 14.55 0.21 -6.86
C LEU A 303 14.75 1.38 -7.82
N ALA A 304 15.86 1.43 -8.58
CA ALA A 304 16.05 2.44 -9.63
C ALA A 304 14.93 2.42 -10.68
N GLN A 305 14.57 1.24 -11.20
CA GLN A 305 13.46 1.12 -12.17
C GLN A 305 12.11 1.50 -11.57
N LYS A 306 11.91 1.24 -10.27
CA LYS A 306 10.71 1.66 -9.54
C LYS A 306 10.68 3.17 -9.31
N ALA A 307 11.84 3.79 -9.05
CA ALA A 307 11.99 5.24 -8.96
C ALA A 307 11.63 5.92 -10.29
N ASP A 308 12.11 5.38 -11.43
CA ASP A 308 11.75 5.89 -12.75
C ASP A 308 10.23 5.81 -13.00
N TYR A 309 9.60 4.69 -12.61
CA TYR A 309 8.15 4.50 -12.72
C TYR A 309 7.37 5.52 -11.88
N PHE A 310 7.76 5.74 -10.63
CA PHE A 310 7.10 6.71 -9.76
C PHE A 310 7.36 8.15 -10.17
N LEU A 311 8.55 8.46 -10.70
CA LEU A 311 8.84 9.79 -11.23
C LEU A 311 7.96 10.10 -12.45
N ASP A 312 7.78 9.13 -13.36
CA ASP A 312 6.86 9.26 -14.50
C ASP A 312 5.41 9.49 -14.04
N MET A 313 4.97 8.78 -12.99
CA MET A 313 3.66 8.97 -12.37
C MET A 313 3.48 10.39 -11.83
N VAL A 314 4.42 10.90 -11.00
CA VAL A 314 4.39 12.28 -10.47
C VAL A 314 4.20 13.28 -11.59
N ARG A 315 5.05 13.20 -12.62
CA ARG A 315 5.07 14.16 -13.72
C ARG A 315 3.80 14.13 -14.58
N LYS A 316 3.15 12.98 -14.70
CA LYS A 316 1.94 12.83 -15.50
C LYS A 316 0.68 13.28 -14.78
N ARG A 317 0.58 13.07 -13.46
CA ARG A 317 -0.71 13.16 -12.75
C ARG A 317 -0.69 13.95 -11.45
N HIS A 318 0.48 14.26 -10.89
CA HIS A 318 0.59 14.87 -9.55
C HIS A 318 1.21 16.27 -9.54
N ILE A 319 1.57 16.83 -10.70
CA ILE A 319 2.01 18.22 -10.82
C ILE A 319 0.90 19.04 -11.47
N ARG A 320 0.26 19.93 -10.71
CA ARG A 320 -0.81 20.80 -11.23
C ARG A 320 -0.25 21.93 -12.10
N PRO A 321 -1.08 22.58 -12.95
CA PRO A 321 -0.70 23.86 -13.53
C PRO A 321 -0.16 24.78 -12.44
N LEU A 322 0.93 25.52 -12.72
CA LEU A 322 1.78 26.27 -11.77
C LEU A 322 2.94 25.48 -11.13
N GLY A 323 2.96 24.15 -11.23
CA GLY A 323 4.08 23.32 -10.78
C GLY A 323 3.97 22.81 -9.34
N LEU A 324 2.80 22.96 -8.71
CA LEU A 324 2.56 22.50 -7.34
C LEU A 324 2.19 21.01 -7.33
N VAL A 325 2.60 20.29 -6.29
CA VAL A 325 2.50 18.83 -6.21
C VAL A 325 1.40 18.41 -5.25
N GLY A 326 0.51 17.50 -5.68
CA GLY A 326 -0.62 17.05 -4.87
C GLY A 326 -1.22 15.71 -5.33
N PRO A 327 -2.14 15.14 -4.54
CA PRO A 327 -2.88 13.95 -4.93
C PRO A 327 -3.79 14.23 -6.14
N ALA A 328 -4.01 13.20 -6.96
CA ALA A 328 -4.89 13.28 -8.11
C ALA A 328 -6.28 12.73 -7.76
N VAL A 329 -7.30 13.58 -7.75
CA VAL A 329 -8.70 13.18 -7.58
C VAL A 329 -9.21 12.54 -8.87
N LEU A 330 -9.72 11.33 -8.78
CA LEU A 330 -10.21 10.55 -9.91
C LEU A 330 -11.69 10.84 -10.15
N LYS A 331 -12.07 11.22 -11.38
CA LYS A 331 -13.49 11.48 -11.69
C LYS A 331 -14.36 10.24 -11.63
N ARG A 332 -13.76 9.08 -11.91
CA ARG A 332 -14.36 7.76 -11.74
C ARG A 332 -13.43 6.93 -10.86
N ARG A 333 -13.99 6.26 -9.86
CA ARG A 333 -13.20 5.48 -8.88
C ARG A 333 -12.30 4.46 -9.59
N GLY A 334 -11.00 4.55 -9.32
CA GLY A 334 -9.96 3.69 -9.89
C GLY A 334 -9.63 3.89 -11.36
N ASP A 335 -10.19 4.91 -12.01
CA ASP A 335 -9.95 5.21 -13.42
C ASP A 335 -8.94 6.35 -13.55
N LEU A 336 -7.73 6.02 -14.00
CA LEU A 336 -6.63 6.97 -14.18
C LEU A 336 -6.72 7.79 -15.48
N THR A 337 -7.74 7.57 -16.32
CA THR A 337 -7.88 8.30 -17.59
C THR A 337 -8.35 9.74 -17.43
N GLU A 338 -9.08 10.04 -16.35
CA GLU A 338 -9.58 11.38 -16.05
C GLU A 338 -9.39 11.71 -14.57
N SER A 339 -8.48 12.63 -14.28
CA SER A 339 -8.23 13.15 -12.95
C SER A 339 -8.01 14.66 -12.96
N PHE A 340 -8.07 15.26 -11.77
CA PHE A 340 -7.64 16.64 -11.51
C PHE A 340 -6.97 16.71 -10.14
N ILE A 341 -6.15 17.72 -9.92
CA ILE A 341 -5.55 17.99 -8.61
C ILE A 341 -6.39 19.10 -7.98
N GLU A 342 -6.94 18.84 -6.79
CA GLU A 342 -7.59 19.87 -5.97
C GLU A 342 -6.55 20.73 -5.25
N ASP A 343 -6.96 21.86 -4.69
CA ASP A 343 -6.09 22.55 -3.73
C ASP A 343 -5.94 21.73 -2.44
N ASP A 344 -4.76 21.79 -1.84
CA ASP A 344 -4.42 21.08 -0.62
C ASP A 344 -4.00 22.09 0.46
N ASP A 345 -4.15 21.72 1.73
CA ASP A 345 -3.68 22.53 2.86
C ASP A 345 -2.16 22.59 2.94
N ASN A 346 -1.48 21.65 2.26
CA ASN A 346 -0.05 21.36 2.34
C ASN A 346 0.65 21.43 0.96
N ASP A 347 0.13 22.21 0.01
CA ASP A 347 0.70 22.30 -1.35
C ASP A 347 2.18 22.72 -1.35
N GLY A 348 2.56 23.63 -0.46
CA GLY A 348 3.93 24.11 -0.37
C GLY A 348 4.87 23.08 0.24
N GLU A 349 4.40 22.34 1.25
CA GLU A 349 5.14 21.22 1.83
C GLU A 349 5.39 20.12 0.78
N HIS A 350 4.34 19.63 0.14
CA HIS A 350 4.44 18.58 -0.88
C HIS A 350 5.36 18.99 -2.05
N THR A 351 5.27 20.25 -2.48
CA THR A 351 6.14 20.79 -3.53
C THR A 351 7.59 20.93 -3.05
N GLY A 352 7.80 21.32 -1.79
CA GLY A 352 9.12 21.38 -1.15
C GLY A 352 9.80 20.01 -1.08
N MET A 353 9.05 18.96 -0.74
CA MET A 353 9.53 17.58 -0.76
C MET A 353 9.89 17.14 -2.19
N TYR A 354 9.09 17.46 -3.20
CA TYR A 354 9.42 17.16 -4.59
C TYR A 354 10.66 17.93 -5.08
N MET A 355 10.83 19.19 -4.66
CA MET A 355 12.04 19.96 -4.91
C MET A 355 13.27 19.31 -4.27
N ALA A 356 13.14 18.78 -3.05
CA ALA A 356 14.18 18.01 -2.38
C ALA A 356 14.52 16.72 -3.14
N VAL A 357 13.52 15.96 -3.58
CA VAL A 357 13.66 14.75 -4.43
C VAL A 357 14.53 15.04 -5.65
N GLU A 358 14.16 16.06 -6.43
CA GLU A 358 14.85 16.38 -7.69
C GLU A 358 16.25 16.97 -7.45
N SER A 359 16.44 17.69 -6.33
CA SER A 359 17.77 18.21 -5.93
C SER A 359 18.72 17.08 -5.53
N LEU A 360 18.24 16.10 -4.75
CA LEU A 360 19.00 14.89 -4.40
C LEU A 360 19.29 14.05 -5.65
N ARG A 361 18.29 13.86 -6.53
CA ARG A 361 18.47 13.17 -7.81
C ARG A 361 19.54 13.85 -8.66
N TYR A 362 19.51 15.17 -8.77
CA TYR A 362 20.55 15.93 -9.47
C TYR A 362 21.92 15.74 -8.81
N ALA A 363 21.99 15.80 -7.48
CA ALA A 363 23.25 15.61 -6.75
C ALA A 363 23.91 14.27 -7.07
N VAL A 364 23.11 13.19 -7.10
CA VAL A 364 23.55 11.81 -7.38
C VAL A 364 23.88 11.60 -8.85
N THR A 365 23.02 12.06 -9.76
CA THR A 365 23.08 11.67 -11.19
C THR A 365 23.72 12.70 -12.10
N LYS A 366 23.78 13.97 -11.67
CA LYS A 366 24.09 15.15 -12.50
C LYS A 366 23.18 15.30 -13.73
N ASN A 367 21.99 14.70 -13.72
CA ASN A 367 21.02 14.80 -14.82
C ASN A 367 20.45 16.23 -14.92
N PRO A 368 20.62 16.95 -16.05
CA PRO A 368 20.11 18.31 -16.21
C PRO A 368 18.59 18.42 -16.11
N GLU A 369 17.84 17.37 -16.45
CA GLU A 369 16.38 17.32 -16.26
C GLU A 369 16.01 17.38 -14.78
N ALA A 370 16.79 16.73 -13.89
CA ALA A 370 16.55 16.78 -12.45
C ALA A 370 16.69 18.20 -11.92
N ARG A 371 17.75 18.90 -12.32
CA ARG A 371 17.92 20.30 -11.97
C ARG A 371 16.79 21.18 -12.52
N ALA A 372 16.35 20.94 -13.76
CA ALA A 372 15.26 21.70 -14.36
C ALA A 372 13.93 21.49 -13.61
N ASN A 373 13.63 20.26 -13.19
CA ASN A 373 12.44 19.94 -12.40
C ASN A 373 12.51 20.59 -11.00
N ALA A 374 13.66 20.50 -10.32
CA ALA A 374 13.86 21.17 -9.02
C ALA A 374 13.65 22.69 -9.14
N ARG A 375 14.17 23.31 -10.21
CA ARG A 375 13.95 24.74 -10.50
C ARG A 375 12.49 25.07 -10.79
N ALA A 376 11.76 24.19 -11.48
CA ALA A 376 10.34 24.39 -11.73
C ALA A 376 9.54 24.37 -10.42
N ALA A 377 9.80 23.40 -9.53
CA ALA A 377 9.22 23.35 -8.19
C ALA A 377 9.59 24.59 -7.36
N PHE A 378 10.85 25.03 -7.40
CA PHE A 378 11.29 26.28 -6.76
C PHE A 378 10.45 27.48 -7.20
N ASN A 379 10.24 27.65 -8.51
CA ASN A 379 9.45 28.77 -9.04
C ASN A 379 7.96 28.68 -8.65
N ALA A 380 7.41 27.47 -8.49
CA ALA A 380 6.06 27.27 -7.98
C ALA A 380 5.94 27.74 -6.52
N MET A 381 6.92 27.43 -5.69
CA MET A 381 6.96 27.87 -4.28
C MET A 381 7.21 29.37 -4.13
N VAL A 382 7.95 29.99 -5.05
CA VAL A 382 8.08 31.46 -5.10
C VAL A 382 6.71 32.13 -5.23
N LEU A 383 5.83 31.57 -6.07
CA LEU A 383 4.48 32.09 -6.27
C LEU A 383 3.68 32.07 -4.95
N LEU A 384 3.79 31.01 -4.14
CA LEU A 384 3.07 30.91 -2.86
C LEU A 384 3.39 32.06 -1.90
N GLN A 385 4.61 32.61 -1.94
CA GLN A 385 4.93 33.82 -1.17
C GLN A 385 4.48 35.10 -1.88
N GLU A 386 4.77 35.24 -3.17
CA GLU A 386 4.56 36.50 -3.89
C GLU A 386 3.08 36.90 -4.00
N VAL A 387 2.16 35.93 -4.15
CA VAL A 387 0.72 36.21 -4.30
C VAL A 387 0.07 36.83 -3.07
N THR A 388 0.68 36.66 -1.89
CA THR A 388 0.12 37.13 -0.63
C THR A 388 0.16 38.65 -0.50
N GLY A 389 1.10 39.31 -1.20
CA GLY A 389 1.41 40.73 -1.01
C GLY A 389 2.06 41.06 0.34
N THR A 390 2.28 40.06 1.21
CA THR A 390 2.87 40.19 2.53
C THR A 390 4.21 39.46 2.52
N PRO A 391 5.36 40.17 2.41
CA PRO A 391 6.62 39.53 2.03
C PRO A 391 7.09 38.41 2.97
N HIS A 392 6.69 38.43 4.25
CA HIS A 392 7.07 37.43 5.25
C HIS A 392 6.11 36.24 5.37
N PHE A 393 4.97 36.29 4.68
CA PHE A 393 3.92 35.28 4.78
C PHE A 393 3.84 34.44 3.49
N ILE A 394 3.52 33.16 3.64
CA ILE A 394 3.33 32.22 2.53
C ILE A 394 1.87 31.77 2.49
N ALA A 395 1.32 31.63 1.29
CA ALA A 395 0.02 31.00 1.11
C ALA A 395 0.12 29.48 1.32
N ARG A 396 -0.92 28.87 1.90
CA ARG A 396 -1.09 27.41 1.94
C ARG A 396 -1.25 26.82 0.54
N SER A 397 -2.00 27.52 -0.29
CA SER A 397 -2.33 27.10 -1.64
C SER A 397 -2.58 28.32 -2.54
N VAL A 398 -2.52 28.09 -3.84
CA VAL A 398 -2.82 29.10 -4.86
C VAL A 398 -3.53 28.46 -6.06
N LEU A 399 -4.59 29.12 -6.51
CA LEU A 399 -5.42 28.76 -7.65
C LEU A 399 -5.61 29.97 -8.57
N PRO A 400 -5.86 29.78 -9.88
CA PRO A 400 -6.34 30.86 -10.73
C PRO A 400 -7.63 31.49 -10.19
N ALA A 401 -7.78 32.80 -10.34
CA ALA A 401 -9.00 33.50 -9.95
C ALA A 401 -10.22 32.93 -10.70
N GLY A 402 -11.32 32.73 -9.97
CA GLY A 402 -12.55 32.15 -10.50
C GLY A 402 -12.59 30.61 -10.52
N THR A 403 -11.57 29.93 -9.99
CA THR A 403 -11.60 28.47 -9.81
C THR A 403 -12.69 28.06 -8.82
N ALA A 404 -13.47 27.03 -9.16
CA ALA A 404 -14.47 26.42 -8.28
C ALA A 404 -14.60 24.91 -8.59
N PRO A 405 -14.90 24.06 -7.58
CA PRO A 405 -15.05 24.40 -6.16
C PRO A 405 -13.70 24.66 -5.48
N LEU A 406 -13.73 25.36 -4.35
CA LEU A 406 -12.58 25.58 -3.46
C LEU A 406 -12.64 24.58 -2.31
N HIS A 407 -11.51 23.97 -1.95
CA HIS A 407 -11.42 23.17 -0.73
C HIS A 407 -11.31 24.10 0.49
N GLU A 408 -12.21 23.90 1.45
CA GLU A 408 -12.59 24.86 2.50
C GLU A 408 -13.12 26.20 1.96
N THR A 409 -14.29 26.60 2.45
CA THR A 409 -14.95 27.83 2.01
C THR A 409 -15.03 28.85 3.13
N ASP A 410 -15.10 30.13 2.76
CA ASP A 410 -15.43 31.21 3.68
C ASP A 410 -16.73 30.89 4.45
N ARG A 411 -16.72 31.14 5.76
CA ARG A 411 -17.87 30.89 6.64
C ARG A 411 -17.88 31.85 7.83
N THR A 412 -19.02 32.01 8.47
CA THR A 412 -19.13 32.69 9.76
C THR A 412 -19.22 31.66 10.90
N PHE A 413 -18.79 32.03 12.09
CA PHE A 413 -18.90 31.18 13.28
C PHE A 413 -19.94 31.75 14.25
N THR A 414 -20.82 30.88 14.74
CA THR A 414 -21.75 31.24 15.82
C THR A 414 -21.01 31.33 17.17
N PRO A 415 -21.54 32.08 18.16
CA PRO A 415 -20.96 32.10 19.51
C PRO A 415 -20.83 30.70 20.15
N GLU A 416 -21.76 29.79 19.86
CA GLU A 416 -21.71 28.41 20.35
C GLU A 416 -20.58 27.62 19.69
N GLU A 417 -20.38 27.76 18.38
CA GLU A 417 -19.27 27.13 17.67
C GLU A 417 -17.92 27.64 18.18
N LEU A 418 -17.76 28.95 18.37
CA LEU A 418 -16.54 29.53 18.94
C LEU A 418 -16.27 29.01 20.36
N ALA A 419 -17.29 28.94 21.22
CA ALA A 419 -17.16 28.38 22.56
C ALA A 419 -16.80 26.88 22.54
N LYS A 420 -17.36 26.13 21.59
CA LYS A 420 -17.02 24.72 21.37
C LYS A 420 -15.58 24.54 20.89
N MET A 421 -15.14 25.31 19.89
CA MET A 421 -13.75 25.32 19.41
C MET A 421 -12.79 25.61 20.57
N GLN A 422 -13.05 26.67 21.34
CA GLN A 422 -12.20 27.05 22.48
C GLN A 422 -12.13 25.97 23.57
N ARG A 423 -13.23 25.25 23.82
CA ARG A 423 -13.25 24.13 24.78
C ARG A 423 -12.50 22.91 24.26
N ASP A 424 -12.72 22.55 22.98
CA ASP A 424 -12.21 21.31 22.40
C ASP A 424 -10.73 21.45 22.00
N ASN A 425 -10.33 22.60 21.45
CA ASN A 425 -8.94 22.96 21.19
C ASN A 425 -8.73 24.48 21.37
N PRO A 426 -8.21 24.94 22.53
CA PRO A 426 -8.02 26.36 22.80
C PRO A 426 -6.99 27.06 21.89
N ARG A 427 -6.24 26.30 21.08
CA ARG A 427 -5.28 26.83 20.09
C ARG A 427 -5.92 27.12 18.73
N GLU A 428 -7.12 26.61 18.48
CA GLU A 428 -7.77 26.72 17.17
C GLU A 428 -8.08 28.19 16.83
N LYS A 429 -7.73 28.61 15.61
CA LYS A 429 -7.93 29.98 15.13
C LYS A 429 -9.16 30.02 14.22
N PRO A 430 -10.23 30.76 14.55
CA PRO A 430 -11.36 30.91 13.65
C PRO A 430 -10.97 31.75 12.42
N ILE A 431 -11.11 31.17 11.23
CA ILE A 431 -10.80 31.82 9.96
C ILE A 431 -12.09 31.95 9.15
N GLU A 432 -12.67 33.14 9.15
CA GLU A 432 -13.92 33.39 8.43
C GLU A 432 -13.71 33.55 6.92
N LYS A 433 -12.57 34.16 6.54
CA LYS A 433 -12.19 34.40 5.16
C LYS A 433 -10.93 33.61 4.82
N ARG A 434 -11.10 32.43 4.25
CA ARG A 434 -10.03 31.47 3.95
C ARG A 434 -9.30 31.81 2.66
N TRP A 435 -10.02 32.33 1.67
CA TRP A 435 -9.48 32.66 0.35
C TRP A 435 -9.37 34.15 0.12
N VAL A 436 -8.23 34.57 -0.44
CA VAL A 436 -7.92 35.97 -0.70
C VAL A 436 -7.54 36.13 -2.17
N LEU A 437 -8.13 37.14 -2.82
CA LEU A 437 -7.78 37.53 -4.18
C LEU A 437 -6.45 38.29 -4.16
N SER A 438 -5.50 37.90 -5.00
CA SER A 438 -4.22 38.60 -5.18
C SER A 438 -4.43 40.03 -5.66
N HIS A 439 -3.47 40.91 -5.39
CA HIS A 439 -3.56 42.33 -5.77
C HIS A 439 -3.73 42.54 -7.28
N ASP A 440 -3.16 41.67 -8.11
CA ASP A 440 -3.29 41.72 -9.56
C ASP A 440 -4.57 41.05 -10.10
N GLY A 441 -5.43 40.52 -9.21
CA GLY A 441 -6.70 39.88 -9.55
C GLY A 441 -6.58 38.53 -10.25
N LYS A 442 -5.38 37.98 -10.39
CA LYS A 442 -5.14 36.74 -11.17
C LYS A 442 -5.26 35.47 -10.35
N TRP A 443 -5.09 35.55 -9.03
CA TRP A 443 -4.95 34.38 -8.16
C TRP A 443 -5.89 34.46 -6.96
N LEU A 444 -6.42 33.32 -6.57
CA LEU A 444 -6.94 33.07 -5.23
C LEU A 444 -5.87 32.33 -4.45
N TRP A 445 -5.54 32.80 -3.25
CA TRP A 445 -4.60 32.14 -2.37
C TRP A 445 -5.21 31.87 -1.00
N LYS A 446 -4.80 30.77 -0.39
CA LYS A 446 -5.34 30.25 0.87
C LYS A 446 -4.48 30.72 2.05
N ARG A 447 -5.09 31.36 3.04
CA ARG A 447 -4.38 31.94 4.20
C ARG A 447 -4.16 30.95 5.35
N ASP A 448 -3.59 31.46 6.44
CA ASP A 448 -3.38 30.76 7.71
C ASP A 448 -2.38 29.60 7.64
N ALA A 449 -1.28 29.73 6.89
CA ALA A 449 -0.28 28.68 6.71
C ALA A 449 0.22 28.07 8.03
N SER A 450 0.46 26.77 8.00
CA SER A 450 0.81 25.98 9.18
C SER A 450 2.34 25.89 9.37
N SER A 451 2.81 25.23 10.44
CA SER A 451 4.25 25.02 10.67
C SER A 451 4.86 24.04 9.66
N ASP A 452 4.13 22.99 9.30
CA ASP A 452 4.48 22.01 8.26
C ASP A 452 4.82 22.66 6.91
N GLU A 453 4.03 23.65 6.49
CA GLU A 453 4.34 24.50 5.34
C GLU A 453 5.73 25.14 5.44
N ILE A 454 6.10 25.68 6.59
CA ILE A 454 7.42 26.31 6.80
C ILE A 454 8.54 25.25 6.79
N ASP A 455 8.31 24.09 7.40
CA ASP A 455 9.25 22.98 7.41
C ASP A 455 9.53 22.47 6.00
N GLY A 456 8.49 22.17 5.21
CA GLY A 456 8.62 21.73 3.83
C GLY A 456 9.26 22.78 2.92
N HIS A 457 8.93 24.07 3.11
CA HIS A 457 9.58 25.18 2.40
C HIS A 457 11.07 25.24 2.69
N LEU A 458 11.47 25.26 3.96
CA LEU A 458 12.87 25.38 4.34
C LEU A 458 13.66 24.10 4.01
N TYR A 459 13.03 22.92 4.10
CA TYR A 459 13.61 21.65 3.67
C TYR A 459 13.94 21.64 2.18
N GLY A 460 12.96 21.97 1.33
CA GLY A 460 13.17 22.06 -0.11
C GLY A 460 14.21 23.15 -0.45
N TYR A 461 14.10 24.33 0.15
CA TYR A 461 14.97 25.47 -0.17
C TYR A 461 16.44 25.21 0.19
N ALA A 462 16.71 24.62 1.36
CA ALA A 462 18.07 24.31 1.79
C ALA A 462 18.73 23.29 0.82
N LEU A 463 18.02 22.21 0.50
CA LEU A 463 18.52 21.19 -0.42
C LEU A 463 18.70 21.71 -1.85
N TYR A 464 17.75 22.50 -2.35
CA TYR A 464 17.91 23.13 -3.67
C TYR A 464 19.12 24.06 -3.68
N TYR A 465 19.27 24.91 -2.67
CA TYR A 465 20.39 25.85 -2.53
C TYR A 465 21.74 25.14 -2.57
N ASP A 466 21.89 24.07 -1.77
CA ASP A 466 23.17 23.38 -1.60
C ASP A 466 23.52 22.48 -2.79
N LEU A 467 22.51 21.86 -3.41
CA LEU A 467 22.74 20.74 -4.33
C LEU A 467 22.50 21.07 -5.81
N ALA A 468 21.60 22.00 -6.12
CA ALA A 468 21.10 22.18 -7.48
C ALA A 468 21.12 23.64 -7.99
N ALA A 469 21.01 24.63 -7.10
CA ALA A 469 20.92 26.03 -7.46
C ALA A 469 22.24 26.59 -8.04
N ASP A 470 22.12 27.43 -9.06
CA ASP A 470 23.23 28.30 -9.47
C ASP A 470 23.35 29.55 -8.59
N GLU A 471 24.37 30.38 -8.82
CA GLU A 471 24.63 31.56 -8.00
C GLU A 471 23.52 32.62 -8.04
N GLY A 472 22.76 32.71 -9.14
CA GLY A 472 21.62 33.63 -9.23
C GLY A 472 20.42 33.09 -8.45
N GLU A 473 20.16 31.80 -8.59
CA GLU A 473 19.11 31.08 -7.87
C GLU A 473 19.37 31.06 -6.36
N LYS A 474 20.62 30.83 -5.92
CA LYS A 474 21.03 30.90 -4.52
C LYS A 474 20.68 32.24 -3.88
N LYS A 475 20.91 33.35 -4.59
CA LYS A 475 20.53 34.69 -4.11
C LYS A 475 19.02 34.83 -3.95
N ARG A 476 18.23 34.30 -4.89
CA ARG A 476 16.76 34.30 -4.82
C ARG A 476 16.26 33.47 -3.63
N VAL A 477 16.78 32.26 -3.44
CA VAL A 477 16.44 31.39 -2.31
C VAL A 477 16.78 32.08 -0.98
N ALA A 478 17.99 32.64 -0.85
CA ALA A 478 18.40 33.34 0.36
C ALA A 478 17.48 34.53 0.66
N ALA A 479 17.05 35.29 -0.36
CA ALA A 479 16.12 36.39 -0.18
C ALA A 479 14.71 35.93 0.24
N LEU A 480 14.20 34.81 -0.29
CA LEU A 480 12.92 34.23 0.11
C LEU A 480 12.95 33.78 1.57
N VAL A 481 13.95 32.98 1.94
CA VAL A 481 14.14 32.49 3.32
C VAL A 481 14.33 33.65 4.30
N ASP A 482 15.07 34.68 3.92
CA ASP A 482 15.26 35.87 4.74
C ASP A 482 13.94 36.60 5.04
N ARG A 483 13.02 36.65 4.08
CA ARG A 483 11.71 37.27 4.31
C ARG A 483 10.84 36.43 5.24
N ILE A 484 10.81 35.11 5.05
CA ILE A 484 10.03 34.17 5.89
C ILE A 484 10.58 34.16 7.32
N VAL A 485 11.81 33.68 7.50
CA VAL A 485 12.41 33.49 8.82
C VAL A 485 12.70 34.83 9.48
N GLY A 486 13.09 35.84 8.70
CA GLY A 486 13.24 37.20 9.19
C GLY A 486 11.95 37.74 9.76
N GLY A 487 10.82 37.56 9.06
CA GLY A 487 9.51 37.96 9.57
C GLY A 487 9.05 37.16 10.78
N ILE A 488 9.32 35.85 10.84
CA ILE A 488 9.07 35.05 12.05
C ILE A 488 9.78 35.67 13.25
N VAL A 489 11.08 35.96 13.12
CA VAL A 489 11.87 36.60 14.19
C VAL A 489 11.33 37.99 14.54
N ASP A 490 11.03 38.81 13.54
CA ASP A 490 10.63 40.21 13.73
C ASP A 490 9.23 40.34 14.39
N HIS A 491 8.39 39.30 14.31
CA HIS A 491 7.05 39.26 14.92
C HIS A 491 6.99 38.41 16.19
N GLY A 492 8.11 38.16 16.87
CA GLY A 492 8.12 37.44 18.15
C GLY A 492 8.07 35.92 18.01
N PHE A 493 8.69 35.39 16.95
CA PHE A 493 8.78 33.97 16.62
C PHE A 493 7.44 33.33 16.29
N VAL A 494 6.56 34.05 15.59
CA VAL A 494 5.33 33.50 15.00
C VAL A 494 5.28 33.80 13.51
N LEU A 495 4.70 32.89 12.73
CA LEU A 495 4.27 33.21 11.38
C LEU A 495 3.04 34.12 11.50
N GLN A 496 3.23 35.41 11.25
CA GLN A 496 2.15 36.39 11.29
C GLN A 496 1.32 36.28 10.01
N ASP A 497 0.02 36.11 10.18
CA ASP A 497 -0.99 36.10 9.11
C ASP A 497 -1.40 37.55 8.76
N ILE A 498 -2.16 37.73 7.69
CA ILE A 498 -2.53 39.06 7.17
C ILE A 498 -3.44 39.89 8.09
N ASP A 499 -3.97 39.29 9.15
CA ASP A 499 -4.72 39.99 10.21
C ASP A 499 -3.82 40.52 11.34
N GLY A 500 -2.50 40.37 11.22
CA GLY A 500 -1.52 40.79 12.22
C GLY A 500 -1.39 39.84 13.42
N LYS A 501 -2.10 38.71 13.43
CA LYS A 501 -2.01 37.68 14.48
C LYS A 501 -1.20 36.50 13.98
N ALA A 502 -0.73 35.65 14.91
CA ALA A 502 -0.14 34.37 14.53
C ALA A 502 -1.12 33.56 13.68
N THR A 503 -0.60 32.79 12.73
CA THR A 503 -1.31 31.64 12.14
C THR A 503 -1.61 30.61 13.23
N GLN A 504 -2.57 29.72 12.99
CA GLN A 504 -2.96 28.71 13.97
C GLN A 504 -1.77 27.86 14.48
N TRP A 505 -0.93 27.38 13.57
CA TRP A 505 0.12 26.40 13.90
C TRP A 505 1.56 26.93 13.75
N GLY A 506 1.79 27.97 12.94
CA GLY A 506 3.10 28.61 12.80
C GLY A 506 3.47 29.46 14.03
N ASN A 507 3.79 28.82 15.16
CA ASN A 507 4.10 29.49 16.42
C ASN A 507 5.28 28.83 17.13
N TRP A 508 6.35 29.59 17.28
CA TRP A 508 7.60 29.22 17.94
C TRP A 508 7.96 30.22 19.05
N SER A 509 6.97 30.96 19.57
CA SER A 509 7.20 32.01 20.56
C SER A 509 7.55 31.45 21.94
N PRO A 510 8.50 32.06 22.66
CA PRO A 510 8.74 31.71 24.06
C PRO A 510 7.50 31.89 24.95
N GLU A 511 6.66 32.87 24.65
CA GLU A 511 5.40 33.13 25.35
C GLU A 511 4.46 31.92 25.25
N SER A 512 4.27 31.35 24.06
CA SER A 512 3.47 30.14 23.88
C SER A 512 4.18 28.90 24.41
N LEU A 513 5.37 28.58 23.88
CA LEU A 513 6.02 27.31 24.18
C LEU A 513 6.39 27.16 25.65
N ASN A 514 6.80 28.22 26.35
CA ASN A 514 7.18 28.15 27.76
C ASN A 514 6.16 28.76 28.73
N GLY A 515 5.27 29.64 28.26
CA GLY A 515 4.32 30.36 29.10
C GLY A 515 2.88 29.84 29.04
N ASP A 516 2.50 29.11 27.98
CA ASP A 516 1.14 28.60 27.78
C ASP A 516 1.10 27.06 27.85
N PRO A 517 0.42 26.47 28.86
CA PRO A 517 0.25 25.02 28.95
C PRO A 517 -0.42 24.36 27.74
N ASN A 518 -1.19 25.10 26.93
CA ASN A 518 -1.85 24.56 25.73
C ASN A 518 -0.84 24.17 24.65
N TRP A 519 0.38 24.69 24.70
CA TRP A 519 1.47 24.40 23.75
C TRP A 519 2.50 23.40 24.29
N ASN A 520 2.19 22.70 25.39
CA ASN A 520 3.12 21.75 26.00
C ASN A 520 3.52 20.61 25.06
N GLU A 521 2.61 20.14 24.21
CA GLU A 521 2.83 19.06 23.24
C GLU A 521 3.77 19.51 22.11
N GLU A 522 3.63 20.74 21.63
CA GLU A 522 4.46 21.29 20.55
C GLU A 522 5.84 21.77 21.03
N ARG A 523 6.05 21.92 22.34
CA ARG A 523 7.30 22.48 22.90
C ARG A 523 8.54 21.76 22.39
N TYR A 524 8.50 20.43 22.26
CA TYR A 524 9.63 19.64 21.76
C TYR A 524 9.88 19.90 20.26
N GLY A 525 8.85 19.74 19.43
CA GLY A 525 8.93 19.88 17.98
C GLY A 525 9.29 21.31 17.56
N ASN A 526 8.47 22.26 17.96
CA ASN A 526 8.61 23.67 17.57
C ASN A 526 9.93 24.28 18.07
N SER A 527 10.42 23.91 19.26
CA SER A 527 11.75 24.39 19.70
C SER A 527 12.87 23.84 18.82
N THR A 528 12.71 22.63 18.29
CA THR A 528 13.67 22.00 17.35
C THR A 528 13.58 22.65 15.97
N GLU A 529 12.37 22.85 15.45
CA GLU A 529 12.06 23.54 14.20
C GLU A 529 12.72 24.91 14.13
N ILE A 530 12.42 25.82 15.07
CA ILE A 530 12.91 27.20 14.98
C ILE A 530 14.44 27.29 15.05
N LEU A 531 15.10 26.41 15.80
CA LEU A 531 16.57 26.35 15.83
C LEU A 531 17.13 25.86 14.49
N ALA A 532 16.47 24.92 13.82
CA ALA A 532 16.82 24.49 12.47
C ALA A 532 16.57 25.60 11.45
N HIS A 533 15.43 26.28 11.51
CA HIS A 533 15.05 27.38 10.62
C HIS A 533 16.05 28.53 10.70
N LEU A 534 16.44 28.93 11.91
CA LEU A 534 17.46 29.96 12.14
C LEU A 534 18.84 29.53 11.60
N GLY A 535 19.17 28.25 11.73
CA GLY A 535 20.38 27.66 11.15
C GLY A 535 20.40 27.75 9.63
N VAL A 536 19.32 27.34 8.97
CA VAL A 536 19.11 27.47 7.51
C VAL A 536 19.19 28.93 7.08
N ALA A 537 18.44 29.83 7.74
CA ALA A 537 18.45 31.25 7.41
C ALA A 537 19.85 31.87 7.57
N TYR A 538 20.59 31.54 8.64
CA TYR A 538 21.97 31.97 8.80
C TYR A 538 22.88 31.38 7.72
N HIS A 539 22.74 30.09 7.38
CA HIS A 539 23.54 29.44 6.34
C HIS A 539 23.38 30.16 4.99
N LEU A 540 22.14 30.44 4.58
CA LEU A 540 21.82 31.03 3.28
C LEU A 540 22.15 32.53 3.21
N THR A 541 21.94 33.28 4.28
CA THR A 541 22.00 34.76 4.27
C THR A 541 23.25 35.34 4.92
N LYS A 542 23.89 34.58 5.81
CA LYS A 542 24.97 35.02 6.72
C LYS A 542 24.62 36.21 7.62
N LYS A 543 23.33 36.56 7.79
CA LYS A 543 22.92 37.69 8.63
C LYS A 543 23.01 37.37 10.12
N GLN A 544 23.65 38.26 10.87
CA GLN A 544 23.89 38.08 12.30
C GLN A 544 22.60 38.01 13.14
N LYS A 545 21.49 38.65 12.70
CA LYS A 545 20.19 38.61 13.39
C LYS A 545 19.72 37.19 13.74
N TYR A 546 19.99 36.21 12.88
CA TYR A 546 19.57 34.82 13.10
C TYR A 546 20.37 34.13 14.21
N LYS A 547 21.67 34.42 14.31
CA LYS A 547 22.50 33.96 15.44
C LYS A 547 22.07 34.61 16.74
N ASP A 548 21.77 35.90 16.71
CA ASP A 548 21.37 36.61 17.92
C ASP A 548 19.99 36.14 18.41
N ALA A 549 19.05 35.88 17.49
CA ALA A 549 17.77 35.25 17.78
C ALA A 549 17.94 33.84 18.38
N ALA A 550 18.78 32.99 17.80
CA ALA A 550 19.03 31.65 18.36
C ALA A 550 19.68 31.71 19.75
N ARG A 551 20.64 32.63 19.98
CA ARG A 551 21.23 32.84 21.31
C ARG A 551 20.19 33.27 22.33
N LEU A 552 19.27 34.16 21.94
CA LEU A 552 18.17 34.57 22.81
C LEU A 552 17.31 33.36 23.23
N LEU A 553 16.87 32.55 22.26
CA LEU A 553 16.04 31.37 22.51
C LEU A 553 16.75 30.35 23.42
N ILE A 554 18.03 30.10 23.19
CA ILE A 554 18.83 29.15 23.99
C ILE A 554 19.10 29.72 25.39
N ALA A 555 19.76 30.87 25.47
CA ALA A 555 20.29 31.38 26.72
C ALA A 555 19.19 31.88 27.68
N LYS A 556 18.14 32.50 27.15
CA LYS A 556 17.06 33.09 27.95
C LYS A 556 15.86 32.15 28.09
N HIS A 557 15.55 31.38 27.05
CA HIS A 557 14.32 30.59 27.00
C HIS A 557 14.56 29.06 27.00
N GLY A 558 15.81 28.60 27.01
CA GLY A 558 16.17 27.19 27.18
C GLY A 558 15.72 26.27 26.04
N TYR A 559 15.73 26.75 24.79
CA TYR A 559 15.24 25.96 23.65
C TYR A 559 16.08 24.71 23.37
N ASP A 560 17.36 24.72 23.72
CA ASP A 560 18.25 23.55 23.74
C ASP A 560 17.80 22.48 24.73
N LYS A 561 17.16 22.87 25.84
CA LYS A 561 16.56 21.96 26.82
C LYS A 561 15.16 21.51 26.39
N ASN A 562 14.40 22.39 25.74
CA ASN A 562 13.07 22.04 25.22
C ASN A 562 13.12 20.91 24.20
N MET A 563 14.07 20.97 23.26
CA MET A 563 14.30 19.90 22.28
C MET A 563 14.80 18.58 22.90
N GLN A 564 15.17 18.55 24.18
CA GLN A 564 15.59 17.34 24.90
C GLN A 564 14.47 16.75 25.78
N ARG A 565 13.28 17.37 25.80
CA ARG A 565 12.14 16.84 26.56
C ARG A 565 11.55 15.63 25.85
N LEU A 566 10.77 14.82 26.58
CA LEU A 566 9.94 13.78 25.97
C LEU A 566 9.04 14.38 24.90
N ALA A 567 9.12 13.82 23.69
CA ALA A 567 8.30 14.20 22.55
C ALA A 567 6.83 13.85 22.82
N TYR A 568 6.61 12.68 23.43
CA TYR A 568 5.29 12.17 23.80
C TYR A 568 5.35 11.58 25.22
N ARG A 569 4.32 11.84 26.03
CA ARG A 569 4.17 11.26 27.37
C ARG A 569 3.41 9.96 27.34
N THR A 570 2.49 9.81 26.39
CA THR A 570 1.71 8.60 26.17
C THR A 570 1.79 8.18 24.70
N PRO A 571 1.64 6.88 24.38
CA PRO A 571 1.64 6.42 22.99
C PRO A 571 0.56 7.09 22.12
N SER A 572 -0.56 7.50 22.70
CA SER A 572 -1.68 8.15 22.00
C SER A 572 -1.42 9.60 21.60
N GLU A 573 -0.41 10.26 22.17
CA GLU A 573 -0.01 11.62 21.78
C GLU A 573 0.83 11.64 20.50
N ARG A 574 1.33 10.49 20.05
CA ARG A 574 2.16 10.40 18.85
C ARG A 574 1.33 10.55 17.59
N THR A 575 1.75 11.47 16.72
CA THR A 575 1.19 11.66 15.38
C THR A 575 2.28 11.47 14.33
N HIS A 576 1.94 10.77 13.24
CA HIS A 576 2.91 10.45 12.19
C HIS A 576 3.35 11.68 11.39
N ILE A 577 2.48 12.70 11.26
CA ILE A 577 2.84 13.99 10.66
C ILE A 577 4.00 14.66 11.41
N ASN A 578 3.96 14.68 12.75
CA ASN A 578 5.06 15.27 13.54
C ASN A 578 6.37 14.48 13.36
N ASP A 579 6.30 13.16 13.19
CA ASP A 579 7.48 12.35 12.91
C ASP A 579 8.10 12.68 11.55
N GLU A 580 7.28 12.90 10.52
CA GLU A 580 7.77 13.27 9.19
C GLU A 580 8.46 14.64 9.21
N LEU A 581 7.79 15.65 9.80
CA LEU A 581 8.31 17.00 9.95
C LEU A 581 9.65 17.00 10.68
N LEU A 582 9.74 16.29 11.81
CA LEU A 582 10.98 16.14 12.55
C LEU A 582 12.09 15.48 11.73
N GLY A 583 11.76 14.50 10.88
CA GLY A 583 12.71 13.92 9.93
C GLY A 583 13.33 14.97 9.01
N MET A 584 12.51 15.88 8.45
CA MET A 584 12.97 17.00 7.61
C MET A 584 13.78 18.01 8.41
N VAL A 585 13.29 18.39 9.59
CA VAL A 585 13.87 19.40 10.49
C VAL A 585 15.23 18.94 11.03
N PHE A 586 15.39 17.68 11.43
CA PHE A 586 16.67 17.18 11.92
C PHE A 586 17.74 17.25 10.85
N GLN A 587 17.41 16.91 9.59
CA GLN A 587 18.35 17.05 8.50
C GLN A 587 18.83 18.50 8.35
N ASN A 588 17.90 19.47 8.35
CA ASN A 588 18.24 20.89 8.30
C ASN A 588 19.07 21.32 9.51
N LEU A 589 18.70 20.91 10.72
CA LEU A 589 19.38 21.25 11.96
C LEU A 589 20.84 20.77 11.95
N PHE A 590 21.10 19.54 11.54
CA PHE A 590 22.45 18.97 11.56
C PHE A 590 23.33 19.49 10.43
N ASN A 591 22.77 19.71 9.23
CA ASN A 591 23.51 20.30 8.10
C ASN A 591 23.84 21.78 8.33
N HIS A 592 22.99 22.50 9.07
CA HIS A 592 23.08 23.96 9.25
C HIS A 592 23.16 24.35 10.73
N LEU A 593 23.82 23.52 11.54
CA LEU A 593 23.92 23.72 12.98
C LEU A 593 24.46 25.13 13.28
N ILE A 594 23.60 25.99 13.83
CA ILE A 594 23.90 27.42 13.96
C ILE A 594 25.05 27.69 14.94
N PHE A 595 25.19 26.82 15.94
CA PHE A 595 26.27 26.80 16.94
C PHE A 595 26.79 25.36 17.12
N PRO A 596 28.10 25.12 17.04
CA PRO A 596 28.68 23.79 17.31
C PRO A 596 28.26 23.19 18.66
N GLU A 597 28.04 24.04 19.66
CA GLU A 597 27.70 23.68 21.04
C GLU A 597 26.29 23.07 21.17
N LEU A 598 25.41 23.25 20.17
CA LEU A 598 24.09 22.62 20.14
C LEU A 598 24.12 21.12 19.84
N ARG A 599 25.24 20.61 19.31
CA ARG A 599 25.35 19.23 18.83
C ARG A 599 24.93 18.18 19.89
N PRO A 600 25.33 18.27 21.17
CA PRO A 600 24.88 17.31 22.18
C PRO A 600 23.36 17.31 22.38
N ALA A 601 22.72 18.48 22.34
CA ALA A 601 21.27 18.59 22.45
C ALA A 601 20.55 18.01 21.23
N ALA A 602 21.03 18.34 20.02
CA ALA A 602 20.54 17.75 18.78
C ALA A 602 20.66 16.22 18.74
N LEU A 603 21.79 15.68 19.22
CA LEU A 603 21.99 14.22 19.31
C LEU A 603 21.06 13.55 20.30
N ALA A 604 20.76 14.19 21.44
CA ALA A 604 19.76 13.67 22.38
C ALA A 604 18.36 13.68 21.76
N ALA A 605 17.98 14.78 21.10
CA ALA A 605 16.68 14.95 20.46
C ALA A 605 16.41 13.89 19.38
N ILE A 606 17.31 13.74 18.39
CA ILE A 606 17.12 12.78 17.28
C ILE A 606 17.08 11.32 17.76
N ARG A 607 17.83 10.99 18.82
CA ARG A 607 17.81 9.65 19.42
C ARG A 607 16.50 9.35 20.12
N GLN A 608 15.92 10.35 20.76
CA GLN A 608 14.63 10.20 21.40
C GLN A 608 13.49 10.10 20.38
N TRP A 609 13.49 10.93 19.34
CA TRP A 609 12.52 10.87 18.24
C TRP A 609 12.58 9.52 17.51
N HIS A 610 13.77 9.08 17.09
CA HIS A 610 13.87 7.80 16.39
C HIS A 610 13.41 6.62 17.26
N ALA A 611 13.66 6.66 18.57
CA ALA A 611 13.17 5.63 19.48
C ALA A 611 11.63 5.50 19.50
N THR A 612 10.87 6.55 19.14
CA THR A 612 9.40 6.49 19.08
C THR A 612 8.88 5.96 17.74
N CYS A 613 9.62 6.15 16.65
CA CYS A 613 9.20 5.76 15.29
C CYS A 613 9.98 4.57 14.68
N ALA A 614 11.02 4.06 15.34
CA ALA A 614 11.88 2.98 14.82
C ALA A 614 11.12 1.70 14.43
N ARG A 615 10.00 1.42 15.10
CA ARG A 615 9.16 0.24 14.84
C ARG A 615 8.38 0.31 13.53
N ASP A 616 8.31 1.48 12.90
CA ASP A 616 7.53 1.70 11.68
C ASP A 616 8.34 1.32 10.43
N HIS A 617 9.66 1.19 10.56
CA HIS A 617 10.59 0.85 9.47
C HIS A 617 10.44 1.78 8.25
N ILE A 618 10.22 3.07 8.54
CA ILE A 618 10.13 4.13 7.54
C ILE A 618 11.56 4.49 7.08
N PRO A 619 11.90 4.27 5.80
CA PRO A 619 13.27 4.43 5.31
C PRO A 619 13.79 5.86 5.43
N PHE A 620 12.92 6.85 5.25
CA PHE A 620 13.27 8.26 5.44
C PHE A 620 13.82 8.50 6.86
N TYR A 621 13.16 7.96 7.88
CA TYR A 621 13.55 8.15 9.28
C TYR A 621 14.86 7.42 9.61
N ASP A 622 14.97 6.16 9.18
CA ASP A 622 16.17 5.35 9.40
C ASP A 622 17.40 5.93 8.69
N PHE A 623 17.24 6.49 7.49
CA PHE A 623 18.33 7.13 6.76
C PHE A 623 18.80 8.42 7.45
N VAL A 624 17.88 9.28 7.86
CA VAL A 624 18.20 10.51 8.63
C VAL A 624 18.90 10.14 9.94
N TYR A 625 18.37 9.16 10.65
CA TYR A 625 18.95 8.69 11.91
C TYR A 625 20.37 8.15 11.76
N ASN A 626 20.59 7.24 10.80
CA ASN A 626 21.92 6.65 10.53
C ASN A 626 22.94 7.70 10.07
N GLN A 627 22.47 8.75 9.40
CA GLN A 627 23.33 9.83 8.92
C GLN A 627 23.81 10.74 10.05
N PHE A 628 22.94 11.10 11.00
CA PHE A 628 23.22 12.19 11.94
C PHE A 628 23.37 11.79 13.41
N SER A 629 22.76 10.69 13.87
CA SER A 629 22.69 10.34 15.30
C SER A 629 24.01 9.87 15.92
N GLY A 630 25.01 9.55 15.08
CA GLY A 630 26.23 8.85 15.48
C GLY A 630 26.00 7.39 15.91
N GLN A 631 24.77 6.88 15.78
CA GLN A 631 24.36 5.50 15.98
C GLN A 631 23.91 4.89 14.65
N ARG A 632 23.63 3.58 14.64
CA ARG A 632 23.19 2.86 13.44
C ARG A 632 22.10 1.85 13.76
N VAL A 633 21.11 1.80 12.89
CA VAL A 633 20.08 0.75 12.82
C VAL A 633 20.21 -0.05 11.53
N PRO A 634 19.82 -1.35 11.53
CA PRO A 634 19.76 -2.17 10.33
C PRO A 634 18.82 -1.56 9.28
N LEU A 635 19.23 -1.55 8.02
CA LEU A 635 18.46 -0.94 6.94
C LEU A 635 17.63 -1.97 6.14
N GLU A 636 17.80 -3.26 6.39
CA GLU A 636 17.06 -4.31 5.69
C GLU A 636 15.53 -4.15 5.80
N PRO A 637 14.94 -3.82 6.97
CA PRO A 637 13.50 -3.55 7.06
C PRO A 637 13.07 -2.33 6.24
N ALA A 638 13.82 -1.24 6.30
CA ALA A 638 13.56 -0.03 5.50
C ALA A 638 13.61 -0.33 3.99
N ILE A 639 14.61 -1.08 3.53
CA ILE A 639 14.70 -1.46 2.12
C ILE A 639 13.55 -2.38 1.72
N GLU A 640 13.09 -3.26 2.60
CA GLU A 640 11.90 -4.08 2.34
C GLU A 640 10.63 -3.22 2.24
N THR A 641 10.49 -2.17 3.05
CA THR A 641 9.40 -1.18 2.92
C THR A 641 9.40 -0.55 1.51
N LEU A 642 10.55 -0.17 0.96
CA LEU A 642 10.63 0.37 -0.41
C LEU A 642 10.29 -0.68 -1.48
N ARG A 643 10.72 -1.94 -1.28
CA ARG A 643 10.47 -3.05 -2.21
C ARG A 643 9.01 -3.45 -2.24
N ASP A 644 8.38 -3.64 -1.09
CA ASP A 644 7.00 -4.12 -0.96
C ASP A 644 5.94 -3.05 -1.27
N TRP A 645 6.31 -1.76 -1.33
CA TRP A 645 5.40 -0.69 -1.73
C TRP A 645 4.66 -1.01 -3.04
N PRO A 646 3.33 -0.91 -3.13
CA PRO A 646 2.62 -1.25 -4.36
C PRO A 646 2.95 -0.29 -5.51
N LEU A 647 2.92 -0.76 -6.77
CA LEU A 647 3.02 0.14 -7.94
C LEU A 647 1.75 0.93 -8.21
N ASP A 648 0.63 0.44 -7.70
CA ASP A 648 -0.66 1.11 -7.75
C ASP A 648 -0.75 2.12 -6.60
N MET A 649 -0.81 3.41 -6.90
CA MET A 649 -0.92 4.48 -5.91
C MET A 649 -2.37 4.94 -5.70
N ILE A 650 -3.36 4.21 -6.24
CA ILE A 650 -4.76 4.46 -5.96
C ILE A 650 -5.06 4.11 -4.50
N GLU A 651 -5.79 4.99 -3.81
CA GLU A 651 -6.20 4.85 -2.42
C GLU A 651 -7.41 3.89 -2.29
N TRP A 652 -7.23 2.63 -2.69
CA TRP A 652 -8.22 1.58 -2.46
C TRP A 652 -8.43 1.36 -0.96
N THR A 653 -9.68 1.23 -0.53
CA THR A 653 -9.98 0.84 0.86
C THR A 653 -9.59 -0.61 1.07
N VAL A 654 -8.72 -0.83 2.05
CA VAL A 654 -8.26 -2.14 2.51
C VAL A 654 -8.76 -2.34 3.93
N ASP A 655 -9.60 -3.35 4.15
CA ASP A 655 -10.17 -3.69 5.46
C ASP A 655 -9.53 -4.97 6.00
N ASN A 656 -8.61 -4.79 6.94
CA ASN A 656 -7.90 -5.88 7.60
C ASN A 656 -8.64 -6.42 8.83
N ARG A 657 -9.78 -5.86 9.25
CA ARG A 657 -10.50 -6.31 10.48
C ARG A 657 -11.01 -7.74 10.40
N SER A 658 -11.21 -8.25 9.18
CA SER A 658 -11.67 -9.61 8.92
C SER A 658 -10.55 -10.65 8.87
N ARG A 659 -9.29 -10.22 8.97
CA ARG A 659 -8.13 -11.11 9.05
C ARG A 659 -8.09 -11.83 10.39
N GLU A 660 -7.82 -13.13 10.35
CA GLU A 660 -7.73 -13.99 11.53
C GLU A 660 -6.30 -14.06 12.09
N ASP A 661 -5.29 -13.69 11.29
CA ASP A 661 -3.86 -13.80 11.62
C ASP A 661 -3.26 -12.57 12.32
N ILE A 662 -4.01 -11.47 12.40
CA ILE A 662 -3.55 -10.21 12.98
C ILE A 662 -3.92 -10.07 14.47
N GLN A 663 -3.22 -9.18 15.16
CA GLN A 663 -3.53 -8.78 16.53
C GLN A 663 -3.86 -7.30 16.57
N LEU A 664 -4.92 -6.94 17.29
CA LEU A 664 -5.30 -5.55 17.53
C LEU A 664 -4.52 -4.98 18.72
N GLU A 665 -4.22 -3.68 18.66
CA GLU A 665 -3.72 -2.93 19.80
C GLU A 665 -4.81 -2.87 20.89
N ARG A 666 -4.38 -3.01 22.14
CA ARG A 666 -5.27 -3.00 23.33
C ARG A 666 -4.80 -2.01 24.39
N THR A 667 -3.78 -1.22 24.07
CA THR A 667 -3.27 -0.16 24.93
C THR A 667 -4.23 1.03 24.89
N PRO A 668 -4.77 1.46 26.05
CA PRO A 668 -5.73 2.55 26.11
C PRO A 668 -5.23 3.81 25.39
N GLY A 669 -6.07 4.39 24.53
CA GLY A 669 -5.74 5.58 23.74
C GLY A 669 -5.11 5.27 22.38
N THR A 670 -4.74 4.01 22.14
CA THR A 670 -4.24 3.53 20.84
C THR A 670 -4.99 2.27 20.36
N ASP A 671 -6.02 1.86 21.09
CA ASP A 671 -6.82 0.65 20.83
C ASP A 671 -8.01 0.88 19.87
N ASP A 672 -8.17 2.11 19.36
CA ASP A 672 -9.23 2.49 18.43
C ASP A 672 -8.96 1.98 17.00
N GLY A 673 -9.18 0.68 16.80
CA GLY A 673 -9.09 0.05 15.49
C GLY A 673 -7.68 -0.05 14.93
N MET A 674 -6.64 -0.04 15.79
CA MET A 674 -5.24 -0.17 15.39
C MET A 674 -4.73 -1.62 15.47
N LEU A 675 -3.74 -1.93 14.64
CA LEU A 675 -2.94 -3.13 14.64
C LEU A 675 -1.86 -3.03 15.72
N LYS A 676 -1.52 -4.15 16.34
CA LYS A 676 -0.37 -4.25 17.26
C LYS A 676 0.97 -4.28 16.52
N THR A 677 0.98 -4.76 15.29
CA THR A 677 2.18 -4.88 14.45
C THR A 677 1.79 -4.59 13.01
N LEU A 678 2.65 -3.88 12.28
CA LEU A 678 2.40 -3.56 10.87
C LEU A 678 2.35 -4.84 10.04
N VAL A 679 1.35 -4.89 9.16
CA VAL A 679 1.34 -5.84 8.05
C VAL A 679 2.21 -5.30 6.91
N PRO A 680 2.68 -6.15 5.97
CA PRO A 680 3.42 -5.68 4.80
C PRO A 680 2.69 -4.56 4.05
N ARG A 681 3.44 -3.63 3.43
CA ARG A 681 2.88 -2.46 2.71
C ARG A 681 1.93 -2.88 1.59
N SER A 682 2.18 -4.01 0.93
CA SER A 682 1.31 -4.57 -0.11
C SER A 682 -0.02 -5.15 0.41
N GLU A 683 -0.19 -5.27 1.72
CA GLU A 683 -1.36 -5.85 2.42
C GLU A 683 -2.17 -4.83 3.23
N MET A 684 -1.81 -3.55 3.18
CA MET A 684 -2.55 -2.46 3.81
C MET A 684 -3.02 -1.44 2.78
N GLY A 685 -3.90 -0.54 3.22
CA GLY A 685 -4.22 0.63 2.42
C GLY A 685 -2.96 1.49 2.24
N LEU A 686 -2.96 2.30 1.20
CA LEU A 686 -1.85 3.21 0.95
C LEU A 686 -1.76 4.21 2.11
N THR A 687 -0.58 4.33 2.73
CA THR A 687 -0.30 5.40 3.69
C THR A 687 1.02 6.08 3.37
N MET A 688 1.02 7.40 3.37
CA MET A 688 2.24 8.23 3.30
C MET A 688 2.95 8.26 4.66
N TRP A 689 4.11 8.93 4.76
CA TRP A 689 4.91 8.92 6.00
C TRP A 689 4.26 9.69 7.16
N ASP A 690 3.45 10.70 6.83
CA ASP A 690 2.63 11.50 7.75
C ASP A 690 1.35 10.80 8.24
N GLN A 691 1.01 9.65 7.66
CA GLN A 691 -0.26 8.95 7.89
C GLN A 691 -0.10 7.72 8.79
N GLU A 692 -1.08 7.51 9.66
CA GLU A 692 -1.14 6.40 10.62
C GLU A 692 -1.24 5.01 9.92
N PRO A 693 -0.14 4.21 9.89
CA PRO A 693 -0.10 2.94 9.18
C PRO A 693 -0.67 1.77 10.00
N TYR A 694 -0.93 1.94 11.29
CA TYR A 694 -1.48 0.88 12.14
C TYR A 694 -3.00 0.74 12.04
N LYS A 695 -3.72 1.64 11.37
CA LYS A 695 -5.18 1.51 11.20
C LYS A 695 -5.55 0.19 10.51
N THR A 696 -6.55 -0.50 11.05
CA THR A 696 -7.08 -1.74 10.46
C THR A 696 -7.86 -1.50 9.16
N VAL A 697 -8.35 -0.28 8.94
CA VAL A 697 -9.04 0.12 7.72
C VAL A 697 -8.42 1.40 7.19
N ILE A 698 -7.87 1.35 5.98
CA ILE A 698 -7.15 2.47 5.35
C ILE A 698 -7.61 2.59 3.89
N GLY A 699 -7.79 3.82 3.40
CA GLY A 699 -8.02 4.15 1.99
C GLY A 699 -9.32 4.90 1.74
N ARG A 700 -9.45 5.49 0.54
CA ARG A 700 -10.57 6.35 0.12
C ARG A 700 -11.38 5.74 -1.03
N ASN A 701 -11.58 4.43 -1.01
CA ASN A 701 -12.39 3.68 -1.98
C ASN A 701 -12.04 3.98 -3.46
N GLY A 702 -10.77 4.24 -3.74
CA GLY A 702 -10.26 4.55 -5.08
C GLY A 702 -10.69 5.91 -5.65
N GLU A 703 -11.05 6.87 -4.80
CA GLU A 703 -11.41 8.24 -5.21
C GLU A 703 -10.20 9.10 -5.58
N ARG A 704 -8.99 8.72 -5.15
CA ARG A 704 -7.75 9.43 -5.42
C ARG A 704 -6.60 8.47 -5.74
N GLU A 705 -5.64 8.96 -6.51
CA GLU A 705 -4.28 8.43 -6.57
C GLU A 705 -3.36 9.38 -5.79
N ASP A 706 -2.56 8.87 -4.87
CA ASP A 706 -1.63 9.70 -4.10
C ASP A 706 -0.25 9.80 -4.78
N LYS A 707 0.48 10.87 -4.48
CA LYS A 707 1.79 11.16 -5.04
C LYS A 707 2.86 10.22 -4.44
N PRO A 708 3.74 9.59 -5.23
CA PRO A 708 4.81 8.76 -4.69
C PRO A 708 6.05 9.56 -4.22
N THR A 709 5.88 10.84 -3.87
CA THR A 709 6.98 11.75 -3.49
C THR A 709 7.73 11.24 -2.26
N ASP A 710 7.02 10.74 -1.26
CA ASP A 710 7.50 10.09 -0.04
C ASP A 710 8.51 8.96 -0.32
N TRP A 711 8.13 8.09 -1.25
CA TRP A 711 8.95 6.96 -1.68
C TRP A 711 10.20 7.46 -2.42
N LEU A 712 10.01 8.43 -3.34
CA LEU A 712 11.10 9.02 -4.12
C LEU A 712 12.10 9.76 -3.23
N LEU A 713 11.62 10.45 -2.20
CA LEU A 713 12.45 11.19 -1.24
C LEU A 713 13.37 10.24 -0.49
N ALA A 714 12.79 9.19 0.10
CA ALA A 714 13.54 8.15 0.77
C ALA A 714 14.57 7.49 -0.18
N TYR A 715 14.15 7.12 -1.40
CA TYR A 715 15.05 6.50 -2.38
C TYR A 715 16.26 7.38 -2.71
N TRP A 716 16.03 8.61 -3.18
CA TRP A 716 17.13 9.50 -3.60
C TRP A 716 18.01 9.95 -2.43
N MET A 717 17.44 10.07 -1.23
CA MET A 717 18.20 10.29 0.00
C MET A 717 19.13 9.12 0.32
N GLY A 718 18.62 7.89 0.27
CA GLY A 718 19.42 6.69 0.49
C GLY A 718 20.58 6.59 -0.50
N ARG A 719 20.36 6.95 -1.78
CA ARG A 719 21.42 7.03 -2.80
C ARG A 719 22.44 8.13 -2.50
N TYR A 720 21.98 9.31 -2.10
CA TYR A 720 22.84 10.47 -1.85
C TYR A 720 23.80 10.24 -0.68
N TRP A 721 23.36 9.56 0.38
CA TRP A 721 24.19 9.25 1.57
C TRP A 721 24.92 7.91 1.51
N ASP A 722 24.98 7.23 0.36
CA ASP A 722 25.66 5.93 0.21
C ASP A 722 25.12 4.89 1.24
N GLN A 723 23.81 4.96 1.53
CA GLN A 723 23.09 3.96 2.33
C GLN A 723 22.40 2.92 1.45
N LEU A 724 22.06 3.32 0.21
CA LEU A 724 21.57 2.49 -0.89
C LEU A 724 22.47 2.72 -2.12
N ARG A 725 22.96 1.65 -2.76
CA ARG A 725 23.90 1.76 -3.89
C ARG A 725 23.29 1.39 -5.22
#